data_AF-A0A821ZVF1-F1
#
_entry.id   AF-A0A821ZVF1-F1
#
_cell.length_a   1.000
_cell.length_b   1.000
_cell.length_c   1.000
_cell.angle_alpha   90.00
_cell.angle_beta   90.00
_cell.angle_gamma   90.00
#
_symmetry.space_group_name_H-M   'P 1'
#
loop_
_entity.id
_entity.type
_entity.pdbx_description
1 polymer ?
#
loop_
_entity_poly.entity_id
_entity_poly.type
_entity_poly.pdbx_seq_one_letter_code
_entity_poly.pdbx_strand_id
1 'polypeptide(L)'
;MSSSELPIKKQAVGRQGFIGSLYDVRSDRFEGGNLFNRELPSSFITTTDCAFSNYFIDENSSQKDTFNKVNIEASMKVSLLAGLVKLEGSAKYLNQTKTDSRTVRLTSMLQMKTKQEQLQISRADLIDYLSLDALESPNATHCVIGIMWGANVAATFEQILNDSKTAEEIQGELFANFSKATLNISGHAKLENIAQINSQNCALKISFSGDVLIEDIPRTPDDVFRIFQKVPLMLRELNNGKGQQLEFELYPLKRIASNFKRELQIQRIIKDIDIHVMNRIEDTFEQIIKGKRILNDFLDKIEPWRDWLPPHWLQVVDNKRLELAGKQLEIQRRLASLLEKIRRGEAEQNEMIVLLDEFDEKNPCSVLLIKKFLKENSRIEIKIDSLGEFDDSIKEKQPNADLLLKRLESISDIVDQYYVYDVYLLHISSAWQENVKDRENWRRQLRCFNNLRKSTLSNESKKTIFRVIDHDLHTNLTDKPSTCVIYHVKHGEIKTKDYCHTSLIELSLEQIQKIQSETKCSSFTKADIQKRFQEFIKKHPIGELNEKDFTAEFHELFPCLANNSYLCVAFLPLMPTPLRSCSININPNATWVEHGLTVAGGNQYGNRMNQLHDSRGIFVTDDQTIYVADGKNNRIMEWKCGAPSGKVIANEIKKSKKVDRLNKPFDVIIDRETDSLVISDSGNQRVVRWSRRSGGQQETIISDISCTGLGMDENGFLYVADCRKHEVKQYKSDDDEGTVVAGGNGQGSRLDQLNCPSYIFVDQYRAVYVSDNSNHRIMKWEEGAKQGIVIAGGQGTGNSLTQLSWPNGIVVDSSGTVYVADCGNHRIVRWSKGVTQGNIIAGGNDAGSRSNQLDNPYGLSFDRHGNIYVTDGCNERVQKFNIH
;
A
#
# COMPACT_ATOMS: atom_id res chain seq x y z
N MET A 1 25.01 -26.26 42.12
CA MET A 1 24.70 -24.91 42.62
C MET A 1 23.44 -24.46 41.91
N SER A 2 22.37 -24.11 42.62
CA SER A 2 21.18 -23.56 41.96
C SER A 2 21.50 -22.18 41.37
N SER A 3 20.81 -21.79 40.30
CA SER A 3 20.96 -20.47 39.63
C SER A 3 20.86 -19.30 40.62
N SER A 4 20.07 -19.46 41.69
CA SER A 4 19.84 -18.47 42.76
C SER A 4 21.05 -18.12 43.64
N GLU A 5 22.19 -18.80 43.49
CA GLU A 5 23.39 -18.58 44.32
C GLU A 5 24.54 -17.89 43.58
N LEU A 6 24.36 -17.57 42.30
CA LEU A 6 25.34 -16.85 41.49
C LEU A 6 25.06 -15.34 41.48
N PRO A 7 26.08 -14.49 41.30
CA PRO A 7 25.87 -13.08 41.00
C PRO A 7 25.07 -12.94 39.70
N ILE A 8 24.15 -11.98 39.66
CA ILE A 8 23.36 -11.68 38.46
C ILE A 8 23.58 -10.23 38.03
N LYS A 9 23.40 -9.98 36.74
CA LYS A 9 23.51 -8.63 36.16
C LYS A 9 22.14 -8.12 35.75
N LYS A 10 21.83 -6.89 36.14
CA LYS A 10 20.55 -6.24 35.86
C LYS A 10 20.75 -4.86 35.27
N GLN A 11 20.07 -4.56 34.17
CA GLN A 11 20.12 -3.24 33.57
C GLN A 11 19.42 -2.22 34.48
N ALA A 12 20.02 -1.05 34.62
CA ALA A 12 19.52 0.00 35.50
C ALA A 12 18.20 0.60 34.98
N VAL A 13 18.09 0.77 33.64
CA VAL A 13 16.90 1.32 32.93
C VAL A 13 16.36 2.62 33.55
N GLY A 14 17.27 3.48 34.02
CA GLY A 14 16.96 4.76 34.65
C GLY A 14 16.80 4.71 36.17
N ARG A 15 16.84 3.53 36.79
CA ARG A 15 16.84 3.37 38.25
C ARG A 15 18.22 3.69 38.82
N GLN A 16 18.24 4.22 40.04
CA GLN A 16 19.47 4.55 40.76
C GLN A 16 19.71 3.58 41.92
N GLY A 17 20.97 3.20 42.13
CA GLY A 17 21.40 2.36 43.24
C GLY A 17 22.89 2.56 43.55
N PHE A 18 23.28 2.36 44.80
CA PHE A 18 24.67 2.48 45.25
C PHE A 18 25.23 1.12 45.66
N ILE A 19 26.55 0.98 45.74
CA ILE A 19 27.17 -0.22 46.32
C ILE A 19 26.58 -0.46 47.72
N GLY A 20 26.13 -1.70 47.96
CA GLY A 20 25.42 -2.13 49.15
C GLY A 20 23.90 -1.94 49.12
N SER A 21 23.33 -1.25 48.13
CA SER A 21 21.87 -1.06 48.06
C SER A 21 21.15 -2.39 47.97
N LEU A 22 20.08 -2.54 48.75
CA LEU A 22 19.30 -3.76 48.82
C LEU A 22 18.29 -3.85 47.66
N TYR A 23 18.21 -5.02 47.03
CA TYR A 23 17.38 -5.27 45.85
C TYR A 23 16.57 -6.56 46.00
N ASP A 24 15.30 -6.53 45.61
CA ASP A 24 14.44 -7.70 45.47
C ASP A 24 14.31 -8.10 44.00
N VAL A 25 14.93 -9.22 43.61
CA VAL A 25 14.84 -9.77 42.25
C VAL A 25 13.47 -10.34 41.93
N ARG A 26 12.61 -10.54 42.94
CA ARG A 26 11.27 -11.09 42.77
C ARG A 26 10.32 -10.02 42.20
N SER A 27 10.38 -8.81 42.75
CA SER A 27 9.62 -7.64 42.32
C SER A 27 10.38 -6.70 41.36
N ASP A 28 11.69 -6.92 41.19
CA ASP A 28 12.62 -6.03 40.48
C ASP A 28 12.66 -4.59 41.04
N ARG A 29 12.71 -4.48 42.37
CA ARG A 29 12.71 -3.19 43.10
C ARG A 29 13.87 -3.07 44.09
N PHE A 30 14.28 -1.83 44.34
CA PHE A 30 15.12 -1.49 45.48
C PHE A 30 14.25 -1.35 46.74
N GLU A 31 14.64 -2.00 47.83
CA GLU A 31 13.82 -2.12 49.05
C GLU A 31 14.06 -1.00 50.08
N GLY A 32 14.95 -0.05 49.75
CA GLY A 32 15.44 0.93 50.71
C GLY A 32 16.41 0.30 51.72
N GLY A 33 17.39 1.08 52.18
CA GLY A 33 18.45 0.59 53.06
C GLY A 33 19.70 0.10 52.33
N ASN A 34 20.75 -0.17 53.11
CA ASN A 34 22.07 -0.51 52.61
C ASN A 34 22.65 -1.68 53.43
N LEU A 35 23.40 -2.54 52.77
CA LEU A 35 24.13 -3.65 53.38
C LEU A 35 25.11 -3.16 54.45
N PHE A 36 25.62 -1.94 54.35
CA PHE A 36 26.62 -1.39 55.25
C PHE A 36 25.99 -0.45 56.28
N ASN A 37 26.43 -0.58 57.53
CA ASN A 37 25.98 0.25 58.67
C ASN A 37 26.70 1.61 58.76
N ARG A 38 27.75 1.79 57.96
CA ARG A 38 28.59 2.99 57.87
C ARG A 38 29.24 3.07 56.50
N GLU A 39 29.83 4.21 56.15
CA GLU A 39 30.54 4.36 54.87
C GLU A 39 31.75 3.42 54.77
N LEU A 40 31.91 2.82 53.59
CA LEU A 40 33.04 1.94 53.29
C LEU A 40 34.28 2.77 52.94
N PRO A 41 35.48 2.37 53.40
CA PRO A 41 36.72 2.95 52.91
C PRO A 41 36.89 2.73 51.40
N SER A 42 37.47 3.69 50.70
CA SER A 42 37.65 3.64 49.24
C SER A 42 38.49 2.43 48.78
N SER A 43 39.35 1.88 49.63
CA SER A 43 40.14 0.67 49.35
C SER A 43 39.33 -0.61 49.17
N PHE A 44 38.04 -0.61 49.53
CA PHE A 44 37.13 -1.75 49.37
C PHE A 44 36.49 -1.81 47.98
N ILE A 45 36.50 -0.68 47.26
CA ILE A 45 35.88 -0.55 45.94
C ILE A 45 36.98 -0.35 44.91
N THR A 46 37.10 -1.30 44.00
CA THR A 46 37.97 -1.17 42.84
C THR A 46 37.22 -0.39 41.77
N THR A 47 37.78 0.75 41.33
CA THR A 47 37.26 1.47 40.17
C THR A 47 38.20 1.24 38.99
N THR A 48 37.68 0.68 37.91
CA THR A 48 38.43 0.45 36.67
C THR A 48 37.85 1.29 35.54
N ASP A 49 38.70 1.98 34.80
CA ASP A 49 38.27 2.65 33.57
C ASP A 49 37.89 1.61 32.51
N CYS A 50 36.78 1.86 31.82
CA CYS A 50 36.23 1.00 30.79
C CYS A 50 36.05 1.83 29.53
N ALA A 51 36.97 1.75 28.58
CA ALA A 51 36.81 2.40 27.28
C ALA A 51 36.00 1.50 26.35
N PHE A 52 34.67 1.66 26.36
CA PHE A 52 33.78 0.98 25.42
C PHE A 52 32.80 1.98 24.81
N SER A 53 32.75 2.02 23.49
CA SER A 53 31.74 2.74 22.73
C SER A 53 31.19 1.82 21.67
N ASN A 54 29.87 1.67 21.62
CA ASN A 54 29.17 0.94 20.59
C ASN A 54 28.13 1.84 19.98
N TYR A 55 28.13 1.90 18.65
CA TYR A 55 27.10 2.60 17.90
C TYR A 55 26.40 1.58 17.02
N PHE A 56 25.07 1.60 17.03
CA PHE A 56 24.28 0.77 16.14
C PHE A 56 22.99 1.48 15.75
N ILE A 57 22.40 0.99 14.67
CA ILE A 57 21.11 1.46 14.18
C ILE A 57 20.09 0.35 14.41
N ASP A 58 18.99 0.69 15.05
CA ASP A 58 17.82 -0.16 15.20
C ASP A 58 16.74 0.27 14.22
N GLU A 59 16.53 -0.58 13.22
CA GLU A 59 15.42 -0.50 12.26
C GLU A 59 14.04 -0.80 12.89
N ASN A 60 14.01 -1.11 14.19
CA ASN A 60 12.83 -1.11 15.06
C ASN A 60 11.64 -1.92 14.49
N SER A 61 11.92 -3.17 14.11
CA SER A 61 10.98 -4.14 13.55
C SER A 61 9.99 -4.68 14.58
N SER A 62 10.45 -4.93 15.82
CA SER A 62 9.64 -5.40 16.94
C SER A 62 10.24 -5.00 18.29
N GLN A 63 9.42 -4.93 19.34
CA GLN A 63 9.92 -4.61 20.69
C GLN A 63 10.89 -5.69 21.20
N LYS A 64 10.68 -6.95 20.77
CA LYS A 64 11.56 -8.08 21.05
C LYS A 64 12.96 -7.88 20.47
N ASP A 65 13.06 -7.42 19.23
CA ASP A 65 14.34 -7.15 18.56
C ASP A 65 15.08 -6.01 19.26
N THR A 66 14.38 -4.95 19.64
CA THR A 66 14.96 -3.83 20.38
C THR A 66 15.50 -4.29 21.74
N PHE A 67 14.75 -5.10 22.51
CA PHE A 67 15.26 -5.65 23.77
C PHE A 67 16.51 -6.52 23.57
N ASN A 68 16.57 -7.31 22.50
CA ASN A 68 17.73 -8.13 22.17
C ASN A 68 18.96 -7.28 21.80
N LYS A 69 18.80 -6.27 20.95
CA LYS A 69 19.89 -5.38 20.50
C LYS A 69 20.51 -4.58 21.65
N VAL A 70 19.69 -4.26 22.66
CA VAL A 70 20.10 -3.51 23.85
C VAL A 70 20.61 -4.44 24.96
N ASN A 71 20.62 -5.75 24.69
CA ASN A 71 21.05 -6.80 25.60
C ASN A 71 20.30 -6.77 26.95
N ILE A 72 18.97 -6.57 26.90
CA ILE A 72 18.11 -6.70 28.08
C ILE A 72 17.97 -8.17 28.44
N GLU A 73 18.21 -8.51 29.70
CA GLU A 73 18.15 -9.89 30.21
C GLU A 73 16.71 -10.45 30.14
N ALA A 74 16.53 -11.74 29.84
CA ALA A 74 15.21 -12.35 29.63
C ALA A 74 14.24 -12.12 30.80
N SER A 75 14.69 -12.31 32.04
CA SER A 75 13.85 -12.09 33.21
C SER A 75 13.47 -10.61 33.41
N MET A 76 14.32 -9.69 32.97
CA MET A 76 14.06 -8.25 32.98
C MET A 76 13.04 -7.85 31.91
N LYS A 77 13.06 -8.47 30.73
CA LYS A 77 12.06 -8.23 29.67
C LYS A 77 10.65 -8.52 30.18
N VAL A 78 10.47 -9.64 30.86
CA VAL A 78 9.17 -10.05 31.41
C VAL A 78 8.69 -9.04 32.47
N SER A 79 9.59 -8.55 33.33
CA SER A 79 9.28 -7.51 34.31
C SER A 79 8.89 -6.18 33.66
N LEU A 80 9.54 -5.82 32.55
CA LEU A 80 9.20 -4.63 31.76
C LEU A 80 7.82 -4.76 31.09
N LEU A 81 7.56 -5.90 30.45
CA LEU A 81 6.28 -6.18 29.78
C LEU A 81 5.11 -6.20 30.78
N ALA A 82 5.32 -6.80 31.95
CA ALA A 82 4.36 -6.81 33.05
C ALA A 82 4.18 -5.42 33.71
N GLY A 83 5.09 -4.47 33.47
CA GLY A 83 5.04 -3.14 34.07
C GLY A 83 5.52 -3.08 35.52
N LEU A 84 6.32 -4.06 35.97
CA LEU A 84 6.97 -4.04 37.30
C LEU A 84 8.07 -2.98 37.36
N VAL A 85 8.75 -2.75 36.24
CA VAL A 85 9.79 -1.74 36.11
C VAL A 85 9.34 -0.65 35.16
N LYS A 86 9.40 0.60 35.63
CA LYS A 86 9.13 1.77 34.81
C LYS A 86 10.40 2.20 34.07
N LEU A 87 10.27 2.45 32.78
CA LEU A 87 11.37 2.93 31.94
C LEU A 87 11.58 4.43 32.13
N GLU A 88 12.81 4.82 32.48
CA GLU A 88 13.24 6.20 32.66
C GLU A 88 14.53 6.50 31.90
N GLY A 89 14.90 7.79 31.80
CA GLY A 89 16.10 8.22 31.08
C GLY A 89 16.12 7.77 29.61
N SER A 90 17.27 7.26 29.17
CA SER A 90 17.43 6.66 27.84
C SER A 90 16.45 5.53 27.60
N ALA A 91 16.17 4.69 28.60
CA ALA A 91 15.36 3.48 28.44
C ALA A 91 13.90 3.74 27.98
N LYS A 92 13.43 5.00 27.99
CA LYS A 92 12.14 5.40 27.40
C LYS A 92 11.99 5.03 25.93
N TYR A 93 13.07 4.96 25.14
CA TYR A 93 12.94 4.54 23.74
C TYR A 93 12.46 3.08 23.60
N LEU A 94 12.66 2.24 24.61
CA LEU A 94 12.20 0.84 24.59
C LEU A 94 10.67 0.70 24.56
N ASN A 95 9.95 1.76 24.94
CA ASN A 95 8.49 1.85 24.83
C ASN A 95 8.02 2.61 23.58
N GLN A 96 8.95 3.16 22.80
CA GLN A 96 8.63 3.80 21.54
C GLN A 96 8.49 2.71 20.47
N THR A 97 7.30 2.09 20.40
CA THR A 97 6.92 1.15 19.33
C THR A 97 6.22 1.88 18.19
N LYS A 98 6.32 1.35 16.97
CA LYS A 98 5.66 1.90 15.77
C LYS A 98 4.14 1.93 15.97
N THR A 99 3.56 3.13 16.03
CA THR A 99 2.16 3.39 16.38
C THR A 99 1.21 3.18 15.21
N ASP A 100 1.71 3.33 13.99
CA ASP A 100 0.98 3.22 12.72
C ASP A 100 1.86 2.53 11.66
N SER A 101 1.30 1.98 10.59
CA SER A 101 2.02 1.30 9.50
C SER A 101 2.66 2.27 8.51
N ARG A 102 2.18 3.52 8.48
CA ARG A 102 2.59 4.56 7.52
C ARG A 102 3.80 5.35 7.97
N THR A 103 4.38 5.08 9.13
CA THR A 103 5.62 5.71 9.56
C THR A 103 6.77 4.75 9.39
N VAL A 104 7.82 5.21 8.72
CA VAL A 104 9.12 4.56 8.81
C VAL A 104 9.83 5.12 10.02
N ARG A 105 10.26 4.23 10.89
CA ARG A 105 11.01 4.58 12.09
C ARG A 105 12.39 3.95 12.05
N LEU A 106 13.40 4.74 12.34
CA LEU A 106 14.77 4.29 12.51
C LEU A 106 15.34 4.92 13.77
N THR A 107 16.01 4.13 14.60
CA THR A 107 16.60 4.62 15.86
C THR A 107 18.10 4.45 15.84
N SER A 108 18.83 5.57 15.93
CA SER A 108 20.28 5.57 16.10
C SER A 108 20.62 5.52 17.58
N MET A 109 21.51 4.59 17.96
CA MET A 109 21.88 4.30 19.34
C MET A 109 23.39 4.46 19.53
N LEU A 110 23.78 5.24 20.54
CA LEU A 110 25.15 5.33 21.05
C LEU A 110 25.17 4.82 22.49
N GLN A 111 25.93 3.75 22.73
CA GLN A 111 26.18 3.18 24.05
C GLN A 111 27.64 3.43 24.42
N MET A 112 27.87 4.05 25.56
CA MET A 112 29.21 4.27 26.09
C MET A 112 29.29 3.71 27.50
N LYS A 113 30.31 2.90 27.77
CA LYS A 113 30.73 2.58 29.15
C LYS A 113 31.97 3.41 29.44
N THR A 114 32.14 3.80 30.69
CA THR A 114 33.17 4.74 31.14
C THR A 114 34.00 4.15 32.26
N LYS A 115 33.34 3.65 33.31
CA LYS A 115 33.96 3.11 34.52
C LYS A 115 33.14 1.94 35.05
N GLN A 116 33.82 1.00 35.68
CA GLN A 116 33.19 -0.04 36.47
C GLN A 116 33.66 0.09 37.91
N GLU A 117 32.72 0.11 38.84
CA GLU A 117 32.99 0.00 40.27
C GLU A 117 32.67 -1.42 40.72
N GLN A 118 33.58 -2.02 41.48
CA GLN A 118 33.42 -3.37 42.01
C GLN A 118 33.82 -3.44 43.48
N LEU A 119 32.92 -3.92 44.32
CA LEU A 119 33.20 -4.24 45.72
C LEU A 119 34.03 -5.52 45.80
N GLN A 120 35.10 -5.48 46.58
CA GLN A 120 35.91 -6.66 46.92
C GLN A 120 35.20 -7.49 48.00
N ILE A 121 34.14 -8.21 47.60
CA ILE A 121 33.24 -8.96 48.51
C ILE A 121 33.94 -10.07 49.32
N SER A 122 35.13 -10.52 48.89
CA SER A 122 35.91 -11.57 49.54
C SER A 122 36.85 -11.08 50.64
N ARG A 123 36.89 -9.76 50.91
CA ARG A 123 37.72 -9.19 51.97
C ARG A 123 37.25 -9.62 53.35
N ALA A 124 38.19 -10.04 54.20
CA ALA A 124 37.89 -10.51 55.56
C ALA A 124 37.43 -9.38 56.49
N ASP A 125 37.97 -8.17 56.33
CA ASP A 125 37.65 -6.97 57.12
C ASP A 125 36.31 -6.31 56.73
N LEU A 126 35.62 -6.81 55.71
CA LEU A 126 34.29 -6.32 55.31
C LEU A 126 33.22 -6.60 56.36
N ILE A 127 33.40 -7.63 57.19
CA ILE A 127 32.42 -8.08 58.18
C ILE A 127 32.06 -6.99 59.20
N ASP A 128 33.02 -6.12 59.53
CA ASP A 128 32.86 -5.06 60.56
C ASP A 128 31.93 -3.93 60.10
N TYR A 129 31.66 -3.85 58.80
CA TYR A 129 30.83 -2.83 58.18
C TYR A 129 29.42 -3.32 57.87
N LEU A 130 29.15 -4.62 57.97
CA LEU A 130 27.85 -5.20 57.61
C LEU A 130 26.76 -4.83 58.63
N SER A 131 25.60 -4.48 58.12
CA SER A 131 24.37 -4.37 58.89
C SER A 131 23.69 -5.74 58.99
N LEU A 132 23.50 -6.22 60.21
CA LEU A 132 22.75 -7.45 60.48
C LEU A 132 21.30 -7.33 60.03
N ASP A 133 20.67 -6.19 60.32
CA ASP A 133 19.28 -5.92 59.94
C ASP A 133 19.10 -5.92 58.41
N ALA A 134 20.11 -5.46 57.66
CA ALA A 134 20.08 -5.48 56.20
C ALA A 134 20.18 -6.91 55.64
N LEU A 135 21.01 -7.77 56.24
CA LEU A 135 21.13 -9.19 55.89
C LEU A 135 19.86 -9.97 56.24
N GLU A 136 19.09 -9.53 57.24
CA GLU A 136 17.80 -10.09 57.63
C GLU A 136 16.60 -9.30 57.09
N SER A 137 16.79 -8.47 56.06
CA SER A 137 15.66 -7.81 55.40
C SER A 137 14.75 -8.86 54.74
N PRO A 138 13.44 -8.91 55.07
CA PRO A 138 12.51 -9.92 54.54
C PRO A 138 12.22 -9.71 53.05
N ASN A 139 12.33 -8.47 52.58
CA ASN A 139 11.98 -8.11 51.21
C ASN A 139 13.19 -8.15 50.29
N ALA A 140 14.40 -7.85 50.78
CA ALA A 140 15.60 -7.89 49.94
C ALA A 140 16.10 -9.32 49.70
N THR A 141 16.62 -9.57 48.50
CA THR A 141 17.23 -10.87 48.15
C THR A 141 18.71 -10.76 47.80
N HIS A 142 19.09 -9.62 47.21
CA HIS A 142 20.43 -9.33 46.75
C HIS A 142 20.86 -7.93 47.22
N CYS A 143 22.15 -7.64 47.11
CA CYS A 143 22.67 -6.28 47.19
C CYS A 143 23.52 -5.95 45.96
N VAL A 144 23.65 -4.66 45.65
CA VAL A 144 24.54 -4.19 44.60
C VAL A 144 26.00 -4.31 45.05
N ILE A 145 26.82 -5.07 44.31
CA ILE A 145 28.26 -5.19 44.54
C ILE A 145 29.10 -4.60 43.41
N GLY A 146 28.48 -4.32 42.27
CA GLY A 146 29.15 -3.71 41.13
C GLY A 146 28.21 -2.79 40.38
N ILE A 147 28.77 -1.72 39.82
CA ILE A 147 28.04 -0.75 39.01
C ILE A 147 28.84 -0.48 37.74
N MET A 148 28.20 -0.71 36.60
CA MET A 148 28.70 -0.28 35.30
C MET A 148 28.16 1.12 35.01
N TRP A 149 29.07 2.06 34.81
CA TRP A 149 28.77 3.46 34.53
C TRP A 149 28.96 3.79 33.05
N GLY A 150 28.23 4.79 32.58
CA GLY A 150 28.29 5.27 31.20
C GLY A 150 27.07 6.11 30.80
N ALA A 151 26.71 6.09 29.52
CA ALA A 151 25.44 6.63 29.06
C ALA A 151 24.97 5.89 27.81
N ASN A 152 23.66 5.71 27.72
CA ASN A 152 23.00 5.35 26.49
C ASN A 152 22.25 6.55 25.93
N VAL A 153 22.30 6.68 24.62
CA VAL A 153 21.68 7.79 23.90
C VAL A 153 21.00 7.25 22.66
N ALA A 154 19.73 7.62 22.48
CA ALA A 154 18.85 7.17 21.43
C ALA A 154 18.27 8.38 20.70
N ALA A 155 18.40 8.40 19.39
CA ALA A 155 17.70 9.33 18.52
C ALA A 155 16.80 8.56 17.57
N THR A 156 15.50 8.76 17.69
CA THR A 156 14.48 8.08 16.91
C THR A 156 13.93 9.04 15.86
N PHE A 157 14.07 8.63 14.61
CA PHE A 157 13.65 9.34 13.42
C PHE A 157 12.37 8.72 12.90
N GLU A 158 11.34 9.54 12.70
CA GLU A 158 10.03 9.14 12.18
C GLU A 158 9.72 9.93 10.92
N GLN A 159 9.46 9.23 9.83
CA GLN A 159 9.02 9.83 8.59
C GLN A 159 7.72 9.16 8.14
N ILE A 160 6.70 9.97 7.90
CA ILE A 160 5.43 9.49 7.31
C ILE A 160 5.70 9.14 5.85
N LEU A 161 5.20 7.98 5.41
CA LEU A 161 5.17 7.55 4.02
C LEU A 161 4.49 8.63 3.20
N ASN A 162 5.20 9.12 2.19
CA ASN A 162 4.63 9.93 1.13
C ASN A 162 4.31 9.01 -0.06
N ASP A 163 3.40 9.44 -0.92
CA ASP A 163 2.92 8.63 -2.06
C ASP A 163 4.04 8.26 -3.07
N SER A 164 5.23 8.85 -2.92
CA SER A 164 6.37 8.68 -3.84
C SER A 164 7.44 7.69 -3.38
N LYS A 165 7.45 7.23 -2.12
CA LYS A 165 8.48 6.31 -1.61
C LYS A 165 7.88 5.20 -0.75
N THR A 166 8.36 3.97 -0.96
CA THR A 166 8.00 2.82 -0.12
C THR A 166 8.64 2.91 1.26
N ALA A 167 8.11 2.14 2.21
CA ALA A 167 8.68 2.07 3.56
C ALA A 167 10.14 1.59 3.56
N GLU A 168 10.45 0.64 2.69
CA GLU A 168 11.80 0.06 2.54
C GLU A 168 12.77 1.07 1.92
N GLU A 169 12.32 1.91 0.97
CA GLU A 169 13.13 2.98 0.38
C GLU A 169 13.44 4.08 1.39
N ILE A 170 12.45 4.56 2.14
CA ILE A 170 12.67 5.57 3.20
C ILE A 170 13.57 4.99 4.30
N GLN A 171 13.36 3.72 4.67
CA GLN A 171 14.19 3.04 5.67
C GLN A 171 15.63 2.89 5.18
N GLY A 172 15.81 2.47 3.92
CA GLY A 172 17.12 2.36 3.29
C GLY A 172 17.84 3.70 3.14
N GLU A 173 17.11 4.77 2.82
CA GLU A 173 17.66 6.13 2.75
C GLU A 173 18.09 6.65 4.12
N LEU A 174 17.21 6.54 5.13
CA LEU A 174 17.57 6.88 6.52
C LEU A 174 18.78 6.04 6.96
N PHE A 175 18.74 4.72 6.77
CA PHE A 175 19.84 3.83 7.15
C PHE A 175 21.15 4.18 6.45
N ALA A 176 21.13 4.44 5.14
CA ALA A 176 22.33 4.83 4.37
C ALA A 176 22.88 6.19 4.81
N ASN A 177 22.01 7.15 5.11
CA ASN A 177 22.39 8.47 5.62
C ASN A 177 23.09 8.36 6.98
N PHE A 178 22.55 7.55 7.89
CA PHE A 178 23.10 7.41 9.24
C PHE A 178 24.29 6.45 9.33
N SER A 179 24.37 5.43 8.46
CA SER A 179 25.52 4.51 8.40
C SER A 179 26.79 5.21 7.91
N LYS A 180 26.66 6.19 7.01
CA LYS A 180 27.78 7.03 6.56
C LYS A 180 28.28 7.97 7.66
N ALA A 181 27.40 8.45 8.54
CA ALA A 181 27.77 9.26 9.69
C ALA A 181 28.52 8.45 10.77
N THR A 182 28.20 7.17 10.95
CA THR A 182 28.89 6.26 11.89
C THR A 182 30.40 6.18 11.68
N LEU A 183 30.85 6.20 10.42
CA LEU A 183 32.27 6.13 10.05
C LEU A 183 33.09 7.34 10.58
N ASN A 184 32.43 8.46 10.91
CA ASN A 184 33.09 9.66 11.42
C ASN A 184 33.22 9.71 12.95
N ILE A 185 32.45 8.91 13.69
CA ILE A 185 32.53 8.84 15.16
C ILE A 185 33.71 7.96 15.59
N SER A 186 34.07 6.96 14.77
CA SER A 186 35.21 6.05 14.99
C SER A 186 36.59 6.62 14.61
N GLY A 187 36.64 7.85 14.08
CA GLY A 187 37.88 8.55 13.76
C GLY A 187 38.65 7.97 12.58
N HIS A 188 38.33 8.42 11.35
CA HIS A 188 39.25 8.63 10.22
C HIS A 188 38.45 8.99 8.94
N ALA A 189 37.90 10.21 8.87
CA ALA A 189 37.62 10.85 7.58
C ALA A 189 37.54 12.37 7.75
N LYS A 190 38.11 13.10 6.79
CA LYS A 190 38.00 14.55 6.66
C LYS A 190 36.57 14.92 6.27
N LEU A 191 36.08 16.01 6.87
CA LEU A 191 34.86 16.73 6.52
C LEU A 191 34.99 17.35 5.12
N GLU A 192 34.92 16.55 4.06
CA GLU A 192 34.69 17.05 2.71
C GLU A 192 33.51 16.27 2.11
N ASN A 193 32.42 16.98 1.84
CA ASN A 193 31.16 16.55 1.22
C ASN A 193 30.02 16.00 2.12
N ILE A 194 29.57 16.76 3.12
CA ILE A 194 28.20 16.65 3.67
C ILE A 194 27.43 17.97 3.44
N ALA A 195 27.67 18.64 2.31
CA ALA A 195 26.97 19.87 1.92
C ALA A 195 25.92 19.65 0.81
N GLN A 196 25.54 18.41 0.54
CA GLN A 196 24.43 18.07 -0.36
C GLN A 196 23.59 16.94 0.25
N ILE A 197 22.83 17.24 1.30
CA ILE A 197 21.68 16.42 1.67
C ILE A 197 20.46 17.30 1.48
N ASN A 198 19.87 17.16 0.30
CA ASN A 198 18.75 17.96 -0.17
C ASN A 198 17.57 17.84 0.81
N SER A 199 17.14 19.02 1.25
CA SER A 199 15.79 19.32 1.67
C SER A 199 14.81 18.94 0.55
N GLN A 200 14.27 17.72 0.59
CA GLN A 200 12.98 17.44 -0.04
C GLN A 200 11.93 17.34 1.06
N ASN A 201 10.89 18.14 0.90
CA ASN A 201 9.78 18.39 1.82
C ASN A 201 9.09 17.12 2.35
N CYS A 202 9.66 16.51 3.38
CA CYS A 202 8.97 15.56 4.24
C CYS A 202 9.32 15.92 5.68
N ALA A 203 8.30 16.16 6.51
CA ALA A 203 8.49 16.51 7.91
C ALA A 203 9.07 15.32 8.68
N LEU A 204 10.40 15.26 8.78
CA LEU A 204 11.10 14.29 9.61
C LEU A 204 10.91 14.67 11.08
N LYS A 205 10.20 13.83 11.82
CA LYS A 205 10.03 14.01 13.26
C LYS A 205 11.19 13.32 13.97
N ILE A 206 11.91 14.08 14.79
CA ILE A 206 13.03 13.57 15.58
C ILE A 206 12.62 13.58 17.05
N SER A 207 12.83 12.44 17.70
CA SER A 207 12.67 12.29 19.14
C SER A 207 13.97 11.79 19.74
N PHE A 208 14.31 12.33 20.91
CA PHE A 208 15.57 12.05 21.55
C PHE A 208 15.34 11.53 22.97
N SER A 209 15.99 10.43 23.33
CA SER A 209 15.99 9.85 24.67
C SER A 209 17.42 9.50 25.06
N GLY A 210 17.94 10.07 26.15
CA GLY A 210 19.32 9.81 26.55
C GLY A 210 19.57 10.04 28.03
N ASP A 211 20.67 9.46 28.50
CA ASP A 211 21.16 9.58 29.88
C ASP A 211 22.05 10.82 30.09
N VAL A 212 22.09 11.70 29.09
CA VAL A 212 22.78 13.00 29.11
C VAL A 212 21.76 14.12 28.91
N LEU A 213 21.97 15.23 29.63
CA LEU A 213 21.11 16.41 29.51
C LEU A 213 21.49 17.17 28.25
N ILE A 214 20.50 17.47 27.42
CA ILE A 214 20.70 18.19 26.15
C ILE A 214 19.93 19.48 26.22
N GLU A 215 20.63 20.58 25.99
CA GLU A 215 20.09 21.93 26.05
C GLU A 215 19.15 22.22 24.87
N ASP A 216 19.52 21.77 23.67
CA ASP A 216 18.76 22.00 22.44
C ASP A 216 18.15 20.70 21.87
N ILE A 217 16.82 20.69 21.73
CA ILE A 217 16.11 19.56 21.11
C ILE A 217 16.50 19.49 19.62
N PRO A 218 17.09 18.37 19.15
CA PRO A 218 17.55 18.25 17.77
C PRO A 218 16.37 18.32 16.80
N ARG A 219 16.52 19.11 15.72
CA ARG A 219 15.51 19.26 14.67
C ARG A 219 15.95 18.65 13.35
N THR A 220 17.24 18.40 13.19
CA THR A 220 17.83 17.80 12.00
C THR A 220 18.70 16.58 12.34
N PRO A 221 18.93 15.68 11.37
CA PRO A 221 19.94 14.62 11.49
C PRO A 221 21.33 15.12 11.91
N ASP A 222 21.74 16.29 11.42
CA ASP A 222 23.05 16.88 11.75
C ASP A 222 23.13 17.33 13.21
N ASP A 223 22.03 17.83 13.78
CA ASP A 223 21.97 18.18 15.21
C ASP A 223 22.21 16.95 16.07
N VAL A 224 21.59 15.82 15.72
CA VAL A 224 21.79 14.54 16.42
C VAL A 224 23.25 14.10 16.34
N PHE A 225 23.87 14.20 15.17
CA PHE A 225 25.28 13.85 15.00
C PHE A 225 26.22 14.72 15.84
N ARG A 226 25.99 16.04 15.86
CA ARG A 226 26.75 16.98 16.71
C ARG A 226 26.58 16.66 18.19
N ILE A 227 25.37 16.29 18.62
CA ILE A 227 25.12 15.84 19.99
C ILE A 227 25.95 14.59 20.26
N PHE A 228 25.91 13.57 19.40
CA PHE A 228 26.64 12.31 19.59
C PHE A 228 28.16 12.53 19.69
N GLN A 229 28.73 13.47 18.94
CA GLN A 229 30.14 13.87 19.06
C GLN A 229 30.47 14.55 20.40
N LYS A 230 29.51 15.27 20.98
CA LYS A 230 29.67 15.92 22.29
C LYS A 230 29.48 14.95 23.46
N VAL A 231 28.74 13.87 23.30
CA VAL A 231 28.45 12.89 24.39
C VAL A 231 29.72 12.44 25.13
N PRO A 232 30.82 12.02 24.47
CA PRO A 232 32.05 11.66 25.17
C PRO A 232 32.64 12.77 26.04
N LEU A 233 32.53 14.03 25.61
CA LEU A 233 33.01 15.19 26.36
C LEU A 233 32.09 15.47 27.56
N MET A 234 30.77 15.44 27.34
CA MET A 234 29.77 15.62 28.38
C MET A 234 29.90 14.55 29.48
N LEU A 235 30.21 13.31 29.09
CA LEU A 235 30.45 12.21 30.03
C LEU A 235 31.69 12.41 30.91
N ARG A 236 32.72 13.13 30.45
CA ARG A 236 33.92 13.42 31.26
C ARG A 236 33.61 14.39 32.39
N GLU A 237 32.70 15.32 32.16
CA GLU A 237 32.27 16.31 33.16
C GLU A 237 31.20 15.72 34.10
N LEU A 238 30.40 14.77 33.61
CA LEU A 238 29.33 14.16 34.39
C LEU A 238 29.85 13.14 35.42
N ASN A 239 29.54 13.38 36.70
CA ASN A 239 29.82 12.46 37.80
C ASN A 239 31.30 12.00 37.85
N ASN A 240 32.24 12.95 37.77
CA ASN A 240 33.69 12.70 37.77
C ASN A 240 34.14 11.69 36.70
N GLY A 241 33.56 11.80 35.50
CA GLY A 241 33.84 10.94 34.37
C GLY A 241 33.16 9.57 34.42
N LYS A 242 32.27 9.31 35.40
CA LYS A 242 31.47 8.08 35.45
C LYS A 242 30.25 8.16 34.53
N GLY A 243 29.57 9.29 34.44
CA GLY A 243 28.25 9.34 33.81
C GLY A 243 27.13 8.72 34.67
N GLN A 244 26.15 8.10 34.01
CA GLN A 244 24.96 7.47 34.60
C GLN A 244 25.12 5.95 34.78
N GLN A 245 24.22 5.34 35.56
CA GLN A 245 24.24 3.92 35.85
C GLN A 245 23.58 3.12 34.72
N LEU A 246 24.29 2.13 34.18
CA LEU A 246 23.82 1.31 33.06
C LEU A 246 23.41 -0.10 33.52
N GLU A 247 24.19 -0.70 34.40
CA GLU A 247 24.01 -2.08 34.86
C GLU A 247 24.46 -2.22 36.31
N PHE A 248 23.72 -3.00 37.09
CA PHE A 248 24.05 -3.42 38.44
C PHE A 248 24.48 -4.88 38.45
N GLU A 249 25.59 -5.17 39.12
CA GLU A 249 25.94 -6.53 39.52
C GLU A 249 25.40 -6.77 40.93
N LEU A 250 24.50 -7.74 41.03
CA LEU A 250 23.76 -8.08 42.25
C LEU A 250 24.29 -9.37 42.82
N TYR A 251 24.60 -9.37 44.12
CA TYR A 251 25.11 -10.53 44.84
C TYR A 251 24.09 -11.03 45.87
N PRO A 252 23.83 -12.36 45.95
CA PRO A 252 22.83 -12.89 46.86
C PRO A 252 23.18 -12.65 48.34
N LEU A 253 22.26 -12.08 49.13
CA LEU A 253 22.47 -11.83 50.57
C LEU A 253 22.78 -13.11 51.34
N LYS A 254 22.13 -14.22 50.97
CA LYS A 254 22.39 -15.56 51.53
C LYS A 254 23.87 -15.94 51.43
N ARG A 255 24.49 -15.68 50.28
CA ARG A 255 25.89 -16.02 50.02
C ARG A 255 26.85 -15.13 50.81
N ILE A 256 26.51 -13.86 50.99
CA ILE A 256 27.25 -12.95 51.86
C ILE A 256 27.26 -13.51 53.29
N ALA A 257 26.09 -13.85 53.84
CA ALA A 257 26.00 -14.44 55.17
C ALA A 257 26.80 -15.74 55.31
N SER A 258 26.73 -16.63 54.31
CA SER A 258 27.50 -17.88 54.30
C SER A 258 29.02 -17.66 54.26
N ASN A 259 29.51 -16.67 53.50
CA ASN A 259 30.94 -16.32 53.46
C ASN A 259 31.47 -15.94 54.85
N PHE A 260 30.61 -15.39 55.71
CA PHE A 260 30.93 -15.03 57.09
C PHE A 260 30.47 -16.07 58.13
N LYS A 261 30.15 -17.30 57.69
CA LYS A 261 29.69 -18.42 58.54
C LYS A 261 28.47 -18.05 59.41
N ARG A 262 27.58 -17.20 58.89
CA ARG A 262 26.32 -16.85 59.56
C ARG A 262 25.15 -17.55 58.90
N GLU A 263 24.27 -18.12 59.71
CA GLU A 263 22.97 -18.61 59.28
C GLU A 263 21.95 -17.47 59.36
N LEU A 264 21.18 -17.29 58.29
CA LEU A 264 20.10 -16.30 58.25
C LEU A 264 18.81 -16.95 58.74
N GLN A 265 18.03 -16.23 59.55
CA GLN A 265 16.75 -16.73 60.05
C GLN A 265 15.68 -16.79 58.95
N ILE A 266 15.80 -15.93 57.93
CA ILE A 266 14.81 -15.80 56.86
C ILE A 266 15.24 -16.60 55.63
N GLN A 267 14.43 -17.59 55.27
CA GLN A 267 14.55 -18.30 54.00
C GLN A 267 13.99 -17.46 52.85
N ARG A 268 14.77 -17.34 51.77
CA ARG A 268 14.39 -16.59 50.57
C ARG A 268 14.25 -17.56 49.41
N ILE A 269 13.02 -17.76 48.97
CA ILE A 269 12.74 -18.53 47.77
C ILE A 269 12.81 -17.59 46.57
N ILE A 270 13.57 -18.01 45.57
CA ILE A 270 13.70 -17.34 44.28
C ILE A 270 13.52 -18.43 43.23
N LYS A 271 12.32 -18.50 42.64
CA LYS A 271 12.04 -19.38 41.50
C LYS A 271 12.26 -18.59 40.21
N ASP A 272 13.06 -19.16 39.31
CA ASP A 272 13.16 -18.68 37.93
C ASP A 272 11.89 -19.05 37.15
N ILE A 273 11.69 -18.40 36.01
CA ILE A 273 10.56 -18.65 35.11
C ILE A 273 11.09 -19.41 33.91
N ASP A 274 10.34 -20.44 33.49
CA ASP A 274 10.70 -21.20 32.31
C ASP A 274 10.72 -20.33 31.06
N ILE A 275 11.71 -20.56 30.19
CA ILE A 275 11.91 -19.79 28.97
C ILE A 275 10.71 -19.85 28.03
N HIS A 276 9.96 -20.95 28.02
CA HIS A 276 8.74 -21.10 27.24
C HIS A 276 7.64 -20.13 27.72
N VAL A 277 7.47 -20.00 29.05
CA VAL A 277 6.51 -19.05 29.64
C VAL A 277 6.93 -17.61 29.31
N MET A 278 8.23 -17.30 29.39
CA MET A 278 8.74 -15.97 29.04
C MET A 278 8.46 -15.63 27.57
N ASN A 279 8.76 -16.55 26.65
CA ASN A 279 8.46 -16.38 25.23
C ASN A 279 6.95 -16.20 24.98
N ARG A 280 6.10 -16.95 25.68
CA ARG A 280 4.65 -16.83 25.57
C ARG A 280 4.14 -15.44 25.99
N ILE A 281 4.71 -14.86 27.05
CA ILE A 281 4.40 -13.48 27.48
C ILE A 281 4.83 -12.50 26.40
N GLU A 282 6.06 -12.62 25.87
CA GLU A 282 6.56 -11.76 24.78
C GLU A 282 5.63 -11.80 23.56
N ASP A 283 5.25 -12.99 23.11
CA ASP A 283 4.38 -13.18 21.94
C ASP A 283 3.00 -12.57 22.16
N THR A 284 2.45 -12.66 23.37
CA THR A 284 1.14 -12.08 23.72
C THR A 284 1.16 -10.56 23.59
N PHE A 285 2.19 -9.88 24.13
CA PHE A 285 2.31 -8.43 24.00
C PHE A 285 2.58 -7.98 22.57
N GLU A 286 3.36 -8.74 21.80
CA GLU A 286 3.59 -8.47 20.39
C GLU A 286 2.27 -8.54 19.59
N GLN A 287 1.39 -9.50 19.89
CA GLN A 287 0.04 -9.56 19.29
C GLN A 287 -0.81 -8.34 19.66
N ILE A 288 -0.78 -7.90 20.93
CA ILE A 288 -1.50 -6.70 21.38
C ILE A 288 -1.04 -5.46 20.61
N ILE A 289 0.28 -5.29 20.46
CA ILE A 289 0.88 -4.17 19.73
C ILE A 289 0.45 -4.20 18.25
N LYS A 290 0.49 -5.38 17.61
CA LYS A 290 0.05 -5.57 16.21
C LYS A 290 -1.42 -5.21 16.00
N GLY A 291 -2.33 -5.66 16.87
CA GLY A 291 -3.74 -5.32 16.77
C GLY A 291 -4.03 -3.83 16.94
N LYS A 292 -3.35 -3.18 17.90
CA LYS A 292 -3.45 -1.72 18.09
C LYS A 292 -2.94 -0.94 16.89
N ARG A 293 -1.85 -1.39 16.27
CA ARG A 293 -1.30 -0.76 15.05
C ARG A 293 -2.35 -0.74 13.93
N ILE A 294 -2.99 -1.87 13.65
CA ILE A 294 -4.04 -1.95 12.60
C ILE A 294 -5.20 -0.96 12.88
N LEU A 295 -5.62 -0.82 14.14
CA LEU A 295 -6.67 0.14 14.49
C LEU A 295 -6.19 1.60 14.34
N ASN A 296 -4.95 1.90 14.73
CA ASN A 296 -4.38 3.23 14.57
C ASN A 296 -4.23 3.60 13.09
N ASP A 297 -3.83 2.65 12.22
CA ASP A 297 -3.76 2.86 10.77
C ASP A 297 -5.09 3.31 10.17
N PHE A 298 -6.18 2.74 10.69
CA PHE A 298 -7.52 3.11 10.32
C PHE A 298 -7.90 4.50 10.84
N LEU A 299 -7.57 4.81 12.10
CA LEU A 299 -7.77 6.15 12.68
C LEU A 299 -7.01 7.23 11.90
N ASP A 300 -5.76 6.95 11.49
CA ASP A 300 -4.97 7.87 10.67
C ASP A 300 -5.51 8.02 9.25
N LYS A 301 -6.29 7.05 8.75
CA LYS A 301 -7.01 7.16 7.47
C LYS A 301 -8.18 8.12 7.62
N ILE A 302 -8.84 8.06 8.78
CA ILE A 302 -10.04 8.82 9.11
C ILE A 302 -9.73 10.27 9.47
N GLU A 303 -8.58 10.54 10.10
CA GLU A 303 -8.28 11.85 10.68
C GLU A 303 -8.43 13.05 9.72
N PRO A 304 -7.97 13.00 8.45
CA PRO A 304 -8.20 14.10 7.50
C PRO A 304 -9.69 14.37 7.20
N TRP A 305 -10.54 13.36 7.38
CA TRP A 305 -11.96 13.37 7.05
C TRP A 305 -12.86 13.54 8.28
N ARG A 306 -12.27 13.71 9.47
CA ARG A 306 -12.98 13.68 10.76
C ARG A 306 -14.18 14.64 10.80
N ASP A 307 -14.03 15.85 10.27
CA ASP A 307 -15.08 16.87 10.20
C ASP A 307 -16.26 16.51 9.28
N TRP A 308 -16.04 15.59 8.32
CA TRP A 308 -17.01 15.20 7.30
C TRP A 308 -17.65 13.84 7.58
N LEU A 309 -17.34 13.25 8.74
CA LEU A 309 -17.87 11.98 9.19
C LEU A 309 -18.88 12.17 10.32
N PRO A 310 -19.91 11.31 10.42
CA PRO A 310 -20.88 11.40 11.50
C PRO A 310 -20.20 11.22 12.87
N PRO A 311 -20.46 12.09 13.88
CA PRO A 311 -19.79 12.02 15.18
C PRO A 311 -19.97 10.68 15.88
N HIS A 312 -21.15 10.06 15.75
CA HIS A 312 -21.45 8.76 16.35
C HIS A 312 -20.63 7.61 15.71
N TRP A 313 -20.16 7.74 14.47
CA TRP A 313 -19.25 6.75 13.86
C TRP A 313 -17.85 6.86 14.44
N LEU A 314 -17.35 8.08 14.59
CA LEU A 314 -16.04 8.34 15.20
C LEU A 314 -16.00 7.82 16.64
N GLN A 315 -17.08 8.03 17.40
CA GLN A 315 -17.19 7.55 18.77
C GLN A 315 -17.05 6.02 18.89
N VAL A 316 -17.57 5.25 17.93
CA VAL A 316 -17.44 3.77 17.91
C VAL A 316 -15.97 3.36 17.80
N VAL A 317 -15.19 4.02 16.93
CA VAL A 317 -13.78 3.70 16.72
C VAL A 317 -12.92 4.19 17.91
N ASP A 318 -13.20 5.38 18.44
CA ASP A 318 -12.53 5.93 19.62
C ASP A 318 -12.77 5.07 20.87
N ASN A 319 -14.01 4.59 21.08
CA ASN A 319 -14.34 3.66 22.15
C ASN A 319 -13.57 2.34 22.01
N LYS A 320 -13.41 1.83 20.78
CA LYS A 320 -12.62 0.61 20.55
C LYS A 320 -11.16 0.83 20.95
N ARG A 321 -10.57 1.98 20.59
CA ARG A 321 -9.20 2.32 21.00
C ARG A 321 -9.03 2.33 22.52
N LEU A 322 -9.99 2.91 23.25
CA LEU A 322 -9.98 2.94 24.72
C LEU A 322 -10.13 1.54 25.33
N GLU A 323 -10.99 0.69 24.77
CA GLU A 323 -11.16 -0.71 25.19
C GLU A 323 -9.83 -1.49 25.11
N LEU A 324 -9.10 -1.36 23.99
CA LEU A 324 -7.80 -2.03 23.81
C LEU A 324 -6.73 -1.51 24.77
N ALA A 325 -6.74 -0.21 25.09
CA ALA A 325 -5.86 0.38 26.08
C ALA A 325 -6.14 -0.17 27.49
N GLY A 326 -7.41 -0.22 27.88
CA GLY A 326 -7.83 -0.79 29.16
C GLY A 326 -7.45 -2.26 29.31
N LYS A 327 -7.65 -3.07 28.26
CA LYS A 327 -7.34 -4.51 28.28
C LYS A 327 -5.85 -4.82 28.37
N GLN A 328 -5.00 -4.02 27.73
CA GLN A 328 -3.55 -4.13 27.91
C GLN A 328 -3.15 -3.84 29.37
N LEU A 329 -3.71 -2.78 29.97
CA LEU A 329 -3.38 -2.43 31.36
C LEU A 329 -3.87 -3.49 32.35
N GLU A 330 -5.05 -4.08 32.09
CA GLU A 330 -5.60 -5.18 32.89
C GLU A 330 -4.67 -6.40 32.90
N ILE A 331 -4.22 -6.86 31.72
CA ILE A 331 -3.33 -8.02 31.64
C ILE A 331 -1.96 -7.73 32.25
N GLN A 332 -1.40 -6.52 32.06
CA GLN A 332 -0.15 -6.10 32.71
C GLN A 332 -0.22 -6.21 34.23
N ARG A 333 -1.29 -5.68 34.84
CA ARG A 333 -1.46 -5.73 36.30
C ARG A 333 -1.58 -7.16 36.83
N ARG A 334 -2.36 -8.02 36.15
CA ARG A 334 -2.50 -9.43 36.56
C ARG A 334 -1.18 -10.19 36.41
N LEU A 335 -0.47 -9.97 35.30
CA LEU A 335 0.85 -10.55 35.05
C LEU A 335 1.86 -10.13 36.12
N ALA A 336 1.97 -8.83 36.42
CA ALA A 336 2.86 -8.31 37.46
C ALA A 336 2.64 -8.99 38.82
N SER A 337 1.38 -9.08 39.25
CA SER A 337 1.05 -9.72 40.52
C SER A 337 1.41 -11.20 40.55
N LEU A 338 1.10 -11.95 39.49
CA LEU A 338 1.35 -13.38 39.43
C LEU A 338 2.85 -13.69 39.28
N LEU A 339 3.57 -12.85 38.52
CA LEU A 339 5.01 -12.90 38.34
C LEU A 339 5.75 -12.80 39.68
N GLU A 340 5.36 -11.87 40.54
CA GLU A 340 5.91 -11.73 41.88
C GLU A 340 5.65 -12.97 42.75
N LYS A 341 4.41 -13.49 42.75
CA LYS A 341 4.04 -14.70 43.52
C LYS A 341 4.82 -15.94 43.08
N ILE A 342 4.95 -16.16 41.77
CA ILE A 342 5.73 -17.28 41.22
C ILE A 342 7.18 -17.19 41.67
N ARG A 343 7.80 -16.01 41.53
CA ARG A 343 9.20 -15.79 41.94
C ARG A 343 9.40 -15.97 43.44
N ARG A 344 8.39 -15.68 44.28
CA ARG A 344 8.35 -15.97 45.73
C ARG A 344 8.09 -17.45 46.07
N GLY A 345 7.69 -18.26 45.09
CA GLY A 345 7.26 -19.64 45.31
C GLY A 345 5.87 -19.78 45.90
N GLU A 346 5.06 -18.73 45.88
CA GLU A 346 3.69 -18.65 46.40
C GLU A 346 2.64 -19.08 45.35
N ALA A 347 3.05 -19.20 44.09
CA ALA A 347 2.22 -19.64 42.97
C ALA A 347 3.03 -20.54 42.03
N GLU A 348 2.33 -21.34 41.22
CA GLU A 348 2.94 -22.23 40.23
C GLU A 348 2.99 -21.60 38.84
N GLN A 349 4.01 -21.95 38.06
CA GLN A 349 4.20 -21.38 36.71
C GLN A 349 3.02 -21.68 35.78
N ASN A 350 2.30 -22.79 35.98
CA ASN A 350 1.15 -23.15 35.16
C ASN A 350 0.00 -22.14 35.28
N GLU A 351 -0.13 -21.44 36.41
CA GLU A 351 -1.14 -20.38 36.58
C GLU A 351 -0.89 -19.22 35.60
N MET A 352 0.37 -18.97 35.23
CA MET A 352 0.73 -17.96 34.23
C MET A 352 0.22 -18.34 32.85
N ILE A 353 0.36 -19.61 32.47
CA ILE A 353 -0.13 -20.12 31.18
C ILE A 353 -1.66 -20.03 31.12
N VAL A 354 -2.35 -20.44 32.18
CA VAL A 354 -3.82 -20.34 32.27
C VAL A 354 -4.29 -18.89 32.07
N LEU A 355 -3.63 -17.93 32.72
CA LEU A 355 -3.96 -16.51 32.56
C LEU A 355 -3.74 -16.00 31.13
N LEU A 356 -2.69 -16.46 30.44
CA LEU A 356 -2.41 -16.07 29.06
C LEU A 356 -3.41 -16.71 28.09
N ASP A 357 -3.81 -17.96 28.33
CA ASP A 357 -4.80 -18.65 27.49
C ASP A 357 -6.21 -18.06 27.69
N GLU A 358 -6.60 -17.74 28.93
CA GLU A 358 -7.83 -16.98 29.23
C GLU A 358 -7.87 -15.63 28.50
N PHE A 359 -6.72 -14.96 28.42
CA PHE A 359 -6.60 -13.71 27.70
C PHE A 359 -6.78 -13.94 26.20
N ASP A 360 -6.09 -14.91 25.62
CA ASP A 360 -6.10 -15.20 24.19
C ASP A 360 -7.49 -15.61 23.67
N GLU A 361 -8.25 -16.41 24.41
CA GLU A 361 -9.62 -16.79 24.03
C GLU A 361 -10.54 -15.60 23.82
N LYS A 362 -10.34 -14.52 24.60
CA LYS A 362 -11.17 -13.32 24.59
C LYS A 362 -10.40 -12.06 24.19
N ASN A 363 -9.24 -12.21 23.54
CA ASN A 363 -8.29 -11.13 23.32
C ASN A 363 -8.87 -10.11 22.32
N PRO A 364 -9.35 -8.93 22.79
CA PRO A 364 -9.95 -7.93 21.91
C PRO A 364 -8.92 -7.23 21.04
N CYS A 365 -7.63 -7.38 21.37
CA CYS A 365 -6.49 -6.89 20.60
C CYS A 365 -6.04 -7.88 19.52
N SER A 366 -6.69 -9.03 19.36
CA SER A 366 -6.31 -9.99 18.32
C SER A 366 -6.54 -9.40 16.92
N VAL A 367 -5.58 -9.66 16.01
CA VAL A 367 -5.64 -9.17 14.62
C VAL A 367 -6.96 -9.56 13.93
N LEU A 368 -7.48 -10.76 14.21
CA LEU A 368 -8.72 -11.26 13.62
C LEU A 368 -9.94 -10.46 14.09
N LEU A 369 -10.06 -10.17 15.40
CA LEU A 369 -11.18 -9.39 15.93
C LEU A 369 -11.10 -7.92 15.49
N ILE A 370 -9.91 -7.34 15.42
CA ILE A 370 -9.73 -5.98 14.89
C ILE A 370 -10.14 -5.94 13.41
N LYS A 371 -9.66 -6.87 12.57
CA LYS A 371 -10.08 -6.93 11.16
C LYS A 371 -11.59 -7.13 11.01
N LYS A 372 -12.22 -7.93 11.88
CA LYS A 372 -13.68 -8.10 11.91
C LYS A 372 -14.38 -6.79 12.26
N PHE A 373 -13.93 -6.09 13.30
CA PHE A 373 -14.45 -4.79 13.70
C PHE A 373 -14.31 -3.74 12.58
N LEU A 374 -13.18 -3.70 11.87
CA LEU A 374 -12.99 -2.82 10.73
C LEU A 374 -13.95 -3.16 9.58
N LYS A 375 -14.16 -4.45 9.30
CA LYS A 375 -15.13 -4.89 8.28
C LYS A 375 -16.56 -4.47 8.62
N GLU A 376 -16.96 -4.60 9.89
CA GLU A 376 -18.27 -4.16 10.40
C GLU A 376 -18.45 -2.63 10.31
N ASN A 377 -17.35 -1.88 10.30
CA ASN A 377 -17.33 -0.42 10.15
C ASN A 377 -16.82 0.05 8.77
N SER A 378 -16.85 -0.83 7.75
CA SER A 378 -16.38 -0.53 6.39
C SER A 378 -17.12 0.64 5.72
N ARG A 379 -18.33 0.98 6.19
CA ARG A 379 -19.08 2.19 5.78
C ARG A 379 -18.27 3.48 5.90
N ILE A 380 -17.34 3.54 6.87
CA ILE A 380 -16.48 4.71 7.06
C ILE A 380 -15.49 4.82 5.90
N GLU A 381 -14.89 3.70 5.47
CA GLU A 381 -13.99 3.68 4.30
C GLU A 381 -14.74 4.01 3.03
N ILE A 382 -15.91 3.39 2.82
CA ILE A 382 -16.77 3.64 1.66
C ILE A 382 -17.09 5.14 1.58
N LYS A 383 -17.44 5.77 2.71
CA LYS A 383 -17.71 7.22 2.76
C LYS A 383 -16.48 8.06 2.44
N ILE A 384 -15.32 7.73 3.00
CA ILE A 384 -14.05 8.43 2.71
C ILE A 384 -13.70 8.34 1.23
N ASP A 385 -13.75 7.14 0.66
CA ASP A 385 -13.43 6.89 -0.74
C ASP A 385 -14.40 7.67 -1.65
N SER A 386 -15.68 7.68 -1.29
CA SER A 386 -16.72 8.44 -2.00
C SER A 386 -16.47 9.94 -1.97
N LEU A 387 -16.16 10.51 -0.80
CA LEU A 387 -15.87 11.94 -0.66
C LEU A 387 -14.62 12.33 -1.45
N GLY A 388 -13.63 11.44 -1.54
CA GLY A 388 -12.45 11.59 -2.39
C GLY A 388 -12.76 11.71 -3.89
N GLU A 389 -13.81 11.07 -4.40
CA GLU A 389 -14.21 11.18 -5.81
C GLU A 389 -14.79 12.57 -6.17
N PHE A 390 -15.21 13.37 -5.18
CA PHE A 390 -15.85 14.67 -5.41
C PHE A 390 -14.89 15.85 -5.44
N ASP A 391 -13.91 15.83 -4.54
CA ASP A 391 -13.00 16.94 -4.34
C ASP A 391 -11.72 16.48 -3.65
N ASP A 392 -10.68 16.23 -4.45
CA ASP A 392 -9.35 15.88 -3.94
C ASP A 392 -8.74 17.01 -3.07
N SER A 393 -9.21 18.26 -3.17
CA SER A 393 -8.75 19.37 -2.32
C SER A 393 -9.10 19.20 -0.84
N ILE A 394 -10.05 18.31 -0.51
CA ILE A 394 -10.37 17.94 0.88
C ILE A 394 -9.17 17.22 1.53
N LYS A 395 -8.40 16.44 0.78
CA LYS A 395 -7.20 15.73 1.27
C LYS A 395 -6.07 16.69 1.64
N GLU A 396 -5.99 17.84 0.96
CA GLU A 396 -4.94 18.84 1.15
C GLU A 396 -5.22 19.85 2.27
N LYS A 397 -6.27 19.62 3.07
CA LYS A 397 -6.74 20.54 4.14
C LYS A 397 -7.10 21.94 3.65
N GLN A 398 -7.31 22.13 2.34
CA GLN A 398 -7.85 23.36 1.75
C GLN A 398 -9.09 23.01 0.91
N PRO A 399 -10.21 22.60 1.55
CA PRO A 399 -11.41 22.28 0.81
C PRO A 399 -11.90 23.54 0.10
N ASN A 400 -12.29 23.38 -1.17
CA ASN A 400 -13.09 24.37 -1.85
C ASN A 400 -14.45 24.42 -1.14
N ALA A 401 -14.58 25.30 -0.15
CA ALA A 401 -15.65 25.35 0.85
C ALA A 401 -17.07 25.52 0.26
N ASP A 402 -17.16 25.72 -1.06
CA ASP A 402 -18.41 25.90 -1.77
C ASP A 402 -19.11 24.58 -2.15
N LEU A 403 -18.45 23.42 -2.28
CA LEU A 403 -19.11 22.23 -2.85
C LEU A 403 -19.89 21.39 -1.83
N LEU A 404 -19.32 21.13 -0.64
CA LEU A 404 -19.89 20.30 0.41
C LEU A 404 -20.35 21.15 1.59
N LEU A 405 -21.60 20.97 2.01
CA LEU A 405 -22.18 21.74 3.11
C LEU A 405 -21.89 21.08 4.47
N LYS A 406 -21.05 21.72 5.30
CA LYS A 406 -20.72 21.24 6.67
C LYS A 406 -21.91 21.27 7.63
N ARG A 407 -22.86 22.17 7.42
CA ARG A 407 -24.06 22.31 8.26
C ARG A 407 -25.24 22.67 7.37
N LEU A 408 -26.32 21.91 7.47
CA LEU A 408 -27.57 22.16 6.78
C LEU A 408 -28.74 21.83 7.70
N GLU A 409 -29.64 22.81 7.91
CA GLU A 409 -30.83 22.61 8.74
C GLU A 409 -32.05 22.26 7.88
N SER A 410 -32.19 22.85 6.69
CA SER A 410 -33.21 22.46 5.71
C SER A 410 -32.76 22.66 4.25
N ILE A 411 -33.38 21.95 3.30
CA ILE A 411 -33.15 22.19 1.86
C ILE A 411 -33.69 23.56 1.43
N SER A 412 -34.77 24.04 2.06
CA SER A 412 -35.36 25.36 1.79
C SER A 412 -34.36 26.49 1.96
N ASP A 413 -33.45 26.39 2.95
CA ASP A 413 -32.43 27.41 3.18
C ASP A 413 -31.53 27.62 1.95
N ILE A 414 -31.17 26.54 1.25
CA ILE A 414 -30.35 26.61 0.03
C ILE A 414 -31.15 27.21 -1.12
N VAL A 415 -32.43 26.81 -1.24
CA VAL A 415 -33.34 27.30 -2.27
C VAL A 415 -33.55 28.81 -2.15
N ASP A 416 -33.75 29.30 -0.92
CA ASP A 416 -33.93 30.71 -0.61
C ASP A 416 -32.62 31.51 -0.76
N GLN A 417 -31.50 30.96 -0.29
CA GLN A 417 -30.20 31.62 -0.37
C GLN A 417 -29.76 31.88 -1.82
N TYR A 418 -30.08 30.97 -2.74
CA TYR A 418 -29.64 31.01 -4.13
C TYR A 418 -30.80 31.23 -5.11
N TYR A 419 -31.84 31.96 -4.70
CA TYR A 419 -33.07 32.14 -5.48
C TYR A 419 -32.89 32.75 -6.88
N VAL A 420 -31.77 33.43 -7.19
CA VAL A 420 -31.49 34.02 -8.52
C VAL A 420 -30.65 33.11 -9.42
N TYR A 421 -30.16 32.00 -8.88
CA TYR A 421 -29.23 31.08 -9.56
C TYR A 421 -29.92 29.77 -9.97
N ASP A 422 -29.36 29.12 -10.98
CA ASP A 422 -29.68 27.73 -11.31
C ASP A 422 -28.83 26.83 -10.41
N VAL A 423 -29.44 26.06 -9.51
CA VAL A 423 -28.72 25.26 -8.51
C VAL A 423 -28.94 23.77 -8.73
N TYR A 424 -27.85 23.01 -8.81
CA TYR A 424 -27.87 21.55 -8.84
C TYR A 424 -27.43 21.00 -7.48
N LEU A 425 -28.33 20.26 -6.82
CA LEU A 425 -28.10 19.65 -5.52
C LEU A 425 -27.98 18.13 -5.68
N LEU A 426 -26.80 17.58 -5.51
CA LEU A 426 -26.60 16.13 -5.48
C LEU A 426 -26.83 15.62 -4.06
N HIS A 427 -27.82 14.74 -3.90
CA HIS A 427 -28.06 14.07 -2.63
C HIS A 427 -27.24 12.79 -2.54
N ILE A 428 -26.53 12.61 -1.42
CA ILE A 428 -25.70 11.45 -1.16
C ILE A 428 -25.96 10.82 0.22
N SER A 429 -25.79 9.50 0.31
CA SER A 429 -25.72 8.69 1.54
C SER A 429 -24.93 7.43 1.23
N SER A 430 -24.02 7.06 2.13
CA SER A 430 -23.20 5.83 2.04
C SER A 430 -24.05 4.56 1.97
N ALA A 431 -25.22 4.55 2.59
CA ALA A 431 -26.16 3.42 2.56
C ALA A 431 -26.56 3.03 1.12
N TRP A 432 -26.61 3.98 0.19
CA TRP A 432 -26.98 3.73 -1.21
C TRP A 432 -25.88 3.04 -2.02
N GLN A 433 -24.71 2.78 -1.44
CA GLN A 433 -23.64 2.03 -2.10
C GLN A 433 -23.58 0.56 -1.68
N GLU A 434 -24.32 0.19 -0.64
CA GLU A 434 -24.31 -1.18 -0.10
C GLU A 434 -25.06 -2.16 -1.01
N ASN A 435 -26.12 -1.71 -1.70
CA ASN A 435 -26.88 -2.50 -2.67
C ASN A 435 -26.38 -2.28 -4.12
N VAL A 436 -26.32 -3.35 -4.91
CA VAL A 436 -25.88 -3.33 -6.31
C VAL A 436 -26.69 -2.36 -7.17
N LYS A 437 -28.03 -2.34 -7.05
CA LYS A 437 -28.90 -1.47 -7.85
C LYS A 437 -28.69 0.01 -7.52
N ASP A 438 -28.59 0.32 -6.24
CA ASP A 438 -28.41 1.70 -5.77
C ASP A 438 -26.99 2.21 -6.05
N ARG A 439 -25.98 1.32 -6.05
CA ARG A 439 -24.59 1.62 -6.43
C ARG A 439 -24.47 2.00 -7.90
N GLU A 440 -25.19 1.33 -8.79
CA GLU A 440 -25.21 1.69 -10.21
C GLU A 440 -25.87 3.06 -10.41
N ASN A 441 -27.01 3.30 -9.76
CA ASN A 441 -27.66 4.60 -9.77
C ASN A 441 -26.77 5.70 -9.18
N TRP A 442 -26.08 5.43 -8.08
CA TRP A 442 -25.11 6.33 -7.46
C TRP A 442 -24.02 6.75 -8.46
N ARG A 443 -23.35 5.79 -9.11
CA ARG A 443 -22.30 6.07 -10.09
C ARG A 443 -22.84 6.87 -11.27
N ARG A 444 -24.04 6.55 -11.73
CA ARG A 444 -24.71 7.28 -12.82
C ARG A 444 -24.96 8.74 -12.45
N GLN A 445 -25.57 9.00 -11.30
CA GLN A 445 -25.88 10.35 -10.82
C GLN A 445 -24.61 11.16 -10.56
N LEU A 446 -23.58 10.53 -9.98
CA LEU A 446 -22.27 11.13 -9.78
C LEU A 446 -21.62 11.57 -11.10
N ARG A 447 -21.61 10.69 -12.11
CA ARG A 447 -21.10 11.02 -13.45
C ARG A 447 -21.88 12.18 -14.08
N CYS A 448 -23.21 12.15 -14.00
CA CYS A 448 -24.04 13.24 -14.52
C CYS A 448 -23.70 14.57 -13.84
N PHE A 449 -23.64 14.59 -12.51
CA PHE A 449 -23.33 15.80 -11.73
C PHE A 449 -21.96 16.40 -12.10
N ASN A 450 -20.93 15.56 -12.22
CA ASN A 450 -19.58 16.00 -12.58
C ASN A 450 -19.52 16.53 -14.03
N ASN A 451 -20.25 15.93 -14.97
CA ASN A 451 -20.30 16.39 -16.36
C ASN A 451 -21.06 17.71 -16.51
N LEU A 452 -22.18 17.87 -15.79
CA LEU A 452 -22.91 19.14 -15.72
C LEU A 452 -22.02 20.25 -15.18
N ARG A 453 -21.26 19.96 -14.11
CA ARG A 453 -20.31 20.91 -13.51
C ARG A 453 -19.21 21.32 -14.50
N LYS A 454 -18.58 20.36 -15.18
CA LYS A 454 -17.50 20.62 -16.17
C LYS A 454 -17.99 21.42 -17.37
N SER A 455 -19.13 21.06 -17.95
CA SER A 455 -19.70 21.75 -19.13
C SER A 455 -20.15 23.19 -18.83
N THR A 456 -20.51 23.48 -17.57
CA THR A 456 -20.92 24.81 -17.15
C THR A 456 -19.73 25.73 -16.86
N LEU A 457 -18.59 25.19 -16.43
CA LEU A 457 -17.36 25.95 -16.16
C LEU A 457 -16.71 26.53 -17.43
N SER A 458 -16.97 25.97 -18.61
CA SER A 458 -16.44 26.45 -19.89
C SER A 458 -17.25 27.59 -20.53
N ASN A 459 -18.42 27.92 -20.00
CA ASN A 459 -19.25 29.03 -20.50
C ASN A 459 -19.12 30.25 -19.57
N GLU A 460 -18.65 31.38 -20.11
CA GLU A 460 -18.38 32.62 -19.34
C GLU A 460 -19.62 33.33 -18.75
N SER A 461 -20.83 32.77 -18.90
CA SER A 461 -22.07 33.34 -18.33
C SER A 461 -22.41 32.73 -16.95
N LYS A 462 -21.85 33.32 -15.89
CA LYS A 462 -22.06 32.96 -14.47
C LYS A 462 -23.52 33.12 -14.00
N LYS A 463 -24.29 32.02 -13.89
CA LYS A 463 -25.53 31.93 -13.06
C LYS A 463 -25.84 30.52 -12.49
N THR A 464 -24.88 29.59 -12.45
CA THR A 464 -25.13 28.20 -12.00
C THR A 464 -24.29 27.79 -10.80
N ILE A 465 -24.88 27.10 -9.83
CA ILE A 465 -24.26 26.66 -8.58
C ILE A 465 -24.42 25.14 -8.41
N PHE A 466 -23.36 24.49 -7.94
CA PHE A 466 -23.34 23.04 -7.66
C PHE A 466 -23.10 22.81 -6.17
N ARG A 467 -23.92 21.96 -5.52
CA ARG A 467 -23.79 21.58 -4.11
C ARG A 467 -24.03 20.09 -3.90
N VAL A 468 -23.35 19.52 -2.92
CA VAL A 468 -23.53 18.12 -2.48
C VAL A 468 -24.12 18.12 -1.06
N ILE A 469 -25.22 17.39 -0.88
CA ILE A 469 -25.95 17.24 0.38
C ILE A 469 -25.73 15.82 0.90
N ASP A 470 -25.00 15.72 2.01
CA ASP A 470 -24.69 14.46 2.67
C ASP A 470 -25.70 14.14 3.79
N HIS A 471 -26.57 13.17 3.54
CA HIS A 471 -27.61 12.73 4.47
C HIS A 471 -27.08 11.90 5.64
N ASP A 472 -25.83 11.43 5.60
CA ASP A 472 -25.20 10.77 6.74
C ASP A 472 -24.65 11.81 7.72
N LEU A 473 -24.23 12.98 7.23
CA LEU A 473 -23.79 14.11 8.04
C LEU A 473 -24.99 14.88 8.63
N HIS A 474 -26.08 15.02 7.86
CA HIS A 474 -27.27 15.79 8.22
C HIS A 474 -28.47 14.89 8.52
N THR A 475 -28.39 14.07 9.57
CA THR A 475 -29.43 13.07 9.88
C THR A 475 -30.80 13.64 10.22
N ASN A 476 -30.89 14.93 10.53
CA ASN A 476 -32.13 15.61 10.91
C ASN A 476 -32.93 16.15 9.72
N LEU A 477 -32.41 16.05 8.48
CA LEU A 477 -33.12 16.48 7.29
C LEU A 477 -34.34 15.58 7.04
N THR A 478 -35.51 16.20 6.86
CA THR A 478 -36.77 15.49 6.63
C THR A 478 -36.99 15.09 5.17
N ASP A 479 -36.41 15.82 4.21
CA ASP A 479 -36.51 15.53 2.77
C ASP A 479 -35.33 14.67 2.30
N LYS A 480 -35.33 13.40 2.74
CA LYS A 480 -34.33 12.39 2.34
C LYS A 480 -34.87 11.52 1.20
N PRO A 481 -34.29 11.57 -0.01
CA PRO A 481 -34.70 10.69 -1.10
C PRO A 481 -34.36 9.24 -0.78
N SER A 482 -35.03 8.29 -1.45
CA SER A 482 -34.78 6.86 -1.24
C SER A 482 -33.46 6.37 -1.87
N THR A 483 -32.91 7.12 -2.83
CA THR A 483 -31.71 6.79 -3.60
C THR A 483 -30.93 8.06 -3.97
N CYS A 484 -29.71 7.90 -4.50
CA CYS A 484 -28.91 9.00 -5.02
C CYS A 484 -29.63 9.71 -6.17
N VAL A 485 -29.77 11.04 -6.10
CA VAL A 485 -30.52 11.85 -7.06
C VAL A 485 -29.96 13.28 -7.11
N ILE A 486 -30.14 13.93 -8.26
CA ILE A 486 -29.84 15.35 -8.44
C ILE A 486 -31.13 16.16 -8.46
N TYR A 487 -31.26 17.12 -7.55
CA TYR A 487 -32.33 18.12 -7.60
C TYR A 487 -31.85 19.32 -8.41
N HIS A 488 -32.73 19.88 -9.24
CA HIS A 488 -32.48 21.11 -9.97
C HIS A 488 -33.44 22.18 -9.47
N VAL A 489 -32.87 23.26 -8.94
CA VAL A 489 -33.58 24.43 -8.42
C VAL A 489 -33.40 25.56 -9.42
N LYS A 490 -34.50 26.19 -9.80
CA LYS A 490 -34.50 27.31 -10.73
C LYS A 490 -35.38 28.43 -10.19
N HIS A 491 -34.82 29.62 -10.05
CA HIS A 491 -35.53 30.80 -9.55
C HIS A 491 -36.18 30.60 -8.16
N GLY A 492 -35.49 29.92 -7.24
CA GLY A 492 -36.01 29.67 -5.89
C GLY A 492 -37.09 28.57 -5.79
N GLU A 493 -37.24 27.73 -6.82
CA GLU A 493 -38.16 26.58 -6.78
C GLU A 493 -37.47 25.30 -7.25
N ILE A 494 -37.72 24.19 -6.56
CA ILE A 494 -37.26 22.86 -7.01
C ILE A 494 -38.06 22.49 -8.27
N LYS A 495 -37.43 22.55 -9.44
CA LYS A 495 -38.05 22.19 -10.72
C LYS A 495 -38.07 20.69 -10.92
N THR A 496 -37.02 19.99 -10.51
CA THR A 496 -36.92 18.54 -10.70
C THR A 496 -36.27 17.87 -9.49
N LYS A 497 -36.83 16.76 -9.02
CA LYS A 497 -36.28 15.95 -7.91
C LYS A 497 -35.43 14.75 -8.37
N ASP A 498 -35.30 14.53 -9.68
CA ASP A 498 -34.37 13.55 -10.24
C ASP A 498 -33.98 13.95 -11.66
N TYR A 499 -32.98 14.84 -11.76
CA TYR A 499 -32.56 15.46 -13.02
C TYR A 499 -32.23 14.44 -14.12
N CYS A 500 -31.66 13.28 -13.77
CA CYS A 500 -31.25 12.26 -14.74
C CYS A 500 -32.43 11.53 -15.40
N HIS A 501 -33.62 11.54 -14.80
CA HIS A 501 -34.82 10.84 -15.30
C HIS A 501 -35.92 11.78 -15.79
N THR A 502 -35.67 13.07 -15.91
CA THR A 502 -36.72 14.03 -16.31
C THR A 502 -36.91 14.08 -17.82
N SER A 503 -38.17 14.11 -18.27
CA SER A 503 -38.52 14.47 -19.65
C SER A 503 -38.41 15.98 -19.94
N LEU A 504 -37.85 16.76 -19.00
CA LEU A 504 -37.74 18.23 -19.06
C LEU A 504 -36.40 18.70 -19.64
N ILE A 505 -35.53 17.77 -20.03
CA ILE A 505 -34.26 18.10 -20.70
C ILE A 505 -34.59 18.53 -22.13
N GLU A 506 -34.28 19.79 -22.44
CA GLU A 506 -34.52 20.39 -23.75
C GLU A 506 -33.22 20.55 -24.56
N LEU A 507 -33.32 20.41 -25.88
CA LEU A 507 -32.20 20.69 -26.78
C LEU A 507 -32.07 22.20 -26.94
N SER A 508 -30.85 22.70 -26.97
CA SER A 508 -30.61 24.11 -27.27
C SER A 508 -31.03 24.43 -28.71
N LEU A 509 -31.36 25.70 -28.97
CA LEU A 509 -31.66 26.19 -30.32
C LEU A 509 -30.54 25.84 -31.32
N GLU A 510 -29.29 25.93 -30.88
CA GLU A 510 -28.09 25.65 -31.66
C GLU A 510 -27.95 24.15 -31.97
N GLN A 511 -28.25 23.28 -30.99
CA GLN A 511 -28.28 21.82 -31.20
C GLN A 511 -29.39 21.41 -32.17
N ILE A 512 -30.57 22.02 -32.06
CA ILE A 512 -31.68 21.73 -32.98
C ILE A 512 -31.36 22.21 -34.39
N GLN A 513 -30.77 23.40 -34.54
CA GLN A 513 -30.31 23.91 -35.83
C GLN A 513 -29.25 23.01 -36.46
N LYS A 514 -28.33 22.45 -35.66
CA LYS A 514 -27.30 21.51 -36.12
C LYS A 514 -27.90 20.18 -36.61
N ILE A 515 -28.90 19.63 -35.90
CA ILE A 515 -29.67 18.47 -36.37
C ILE A 515 -30.36 18.79 -37.70
N GLN A 516 -30.98 19.97 -37.81
CA GLN A 516 -31.67 20.39 -39.03
C GLN A 516 -30.73 20.62 -40.22
N SER A 517 -29.50 21.11 -39.99
CA SER A 517 -28.52 21.35 -41.06
C SER A 517 -27.81 20.09 -41.56
N GLU A 518 -27.62 19.10 -40.69
CA GLU A 518 -26.90 17.86 -41.01
C GLU A 518 -27.82 16.71 -41.44
N THR A 519 -29.12 16.82 -41.20
CA THR A 519 -30.11 15.90 -41.75
C THR A 519 -30.46 16.28 -43.18
N LYS A 520 -30.55 15.30 -44.10
CA LYS A 520 -31.29 15.47 -45.37
C LYS A 520 -32.82 15.52 -45.15
N CYS A 521 -33.28 15.89 -43.96
CA CYS A 521 -34.69 15.99 -43.59
C CYS A 521 -35.03 17.43 -43.21
N SER A 522 -35.18 18.29 -44.22
CA SER A 522 -35.83 19.59 -44.10
C SER A 522 -37.32 19.52 -43.68
N SER A 523 -37.84 18.31 -43.39
CA SER A 523 -39.24 18.01 -43.07
C SER A 523 -39.56 17.98 -41.56
N PHE A 524 -38.58 17.99 -40.65
CA PHE A 524 -38.84 17.99 -39.21
C PHE A 524 -38.81 19.42 -38.63
N THR A 525 -39.89 19.81 -37.95
CA THR A 525 -39.93 21.10 -37.26
C THR A 525 -39.10 21.05 -35.97
N LYS A 526 -38.74 22.23 -35.43
CA LYS A 526 -38.05 22.35 -34.14
C LYS A 526 -38.79 21.60 -33.02
N ALA A 527 -40.12 21.66 -33.03
CA ALA A 527 -40.98 21.00 -32.05
C ALA A 527 -40.95 19.47 -32.17
N ASP A 528 -40.88 18.94 -33.40
CA ASP A 528 -40.81 17.49 -33.64
C ASP A 528 -39.50 16.88 -33.13
N ILE A 529 -38.39 17.57 -33.37
CA ILE A 529 -37.06 17.17 -32.89
C ILE A 529 -37.03 17.18 -31.35
N GLN A 530 -37.57 18.24 -30.75
CA GLN A 530 -37.63 18.36 -29.29
C GLN A 530 -38.48 17.26 -28.64
N LYS A 531 -39.64 16.95 -29.22
CA LYS A 531 -40.55 15.92 -28.72
C LYS A 531 -39.95 14.51 -28.80
N ARG A 532 -39.33 14.16 -29.94
CA ARG A 532 -38.67 12.86 -30.11
C ARG A 532 -37.49 12.68 -29.16
N PHE A 533 -36.74 13.75 -28.91
CA PHE A 533 -35.66 13.73 -27.92
C PHE A 533 -36.18 13.52 -26.49
N GLN A 534 -37.29 14.15 -26.12
CA GLN A 534 -37.91 13.92 -24.81
C GLN A 534 -38.46 12.50 -24.65
N GLU A 535 -39.04 11.92 -25.72
CA GLU A 535 -39.46 10.52 -25.74
C GLU A 535 -38.26 9.55 -25.62
N PHE A 536 -37.12 9.88 -26.24
CA PHE A 536 -35.87 9.13 -26.09
C PHE A 536 -35.39 9.09 -24.65
N ILE A 537 -35.25 10.26 -24.01
CA ILE A 537 -34.73 10.37 -22.63
C ILE A 537 -35.67 9.69 -21.63
N LYS A 538 -36.98 9.64 -21.93
CA LYS A 538 -37.97 8.89 -21.14
C LYS A 538 -37.78 7.38 -21.23
N LYS A 539 -37.33 6.86 -22.38
CA LYS A 539 -37.04 5.43 -22.60
C LYS A 539 -35.64 5.06 -22.12
N HIS A 540 -34.70 6.00 -22.19
CA HIS A 540 -33.28 5.84 -21.87
C HIS A 540 -32.78 7.05 -21.05
N PRO A 541 -32.94 7.05 -19.71
CA PRO A 541 -32.42 8.08 -18.82
C PRO A 541 -30.95 8.41 -19.05
N ILE A 542 -30.58 9.66 -18.76
CA ILE A 542 -29.22 10.15 -19.01
C ILE A 542 -28.20 9.27 -18.27
N GLY A 543 -27.27 8.73 -19.06
CA GLY A 543 -26.16 7.91 -18.60
C GLY A 543 -26.44 6.43 -18.35
N GLU A 544 -27.58 5.93 -18.86
CA GLU A 544 -27.88 4.50 -18.97
C GLU A 544 -27.26 3.85 -20.21
N LEU A 545 -27.24 4.57 -21.34
CA LEU A 545 -26.65 4.09 -22.59
C LEU A 545 -25.20 4.57 -22.74
N ASN A 546 -24.33 3.67 -23.22
CA ASN A 546 -23.00 4.06 -23.70
C ASN A 546 -23.11 4.77 -25.06
N GLU A 547 -22.03 5.42 -25.51
CA GLU A 547 -22.02 6.20 -26.75
C GLU A 547 -22.51 5.40 -27.98
N LYS A 548 -22.18 4.12 -28.07
CA LYS A 548 -22.56 3.24 -29.20
C LYS A 548 -24.05 2.88 -29.17
N ASP A 549 -24.58 2.51 -28.01
CA ASP A 549 -25.99 2.15 -27.85
C ASP A 549 -26.89 3.39 -27.94
N PHE A 550 -26.42 4.53 -27.40
CA PHE A 550 -27.05 5.83 -27.62
C PHE A 550 -27.10 6.16 -29.10
N THR A 551 -25.97 6.03 -29.83
CA THR A 551 -25.92 6.28 -31.27
C THR A 551 -26.90 5.38 -32.03
N ALA A 552 -26.97 4.09 -31.69
CA ALA A 552 -27.84 3.13 -32.35
C ALA A 552 -29.34 3.45 -32.14
N GLU A 553 -29.77 3.65 -30.88
CA GLU A 553 -31.16 3.99 -30.56
C GLU A 553 -31.54 5.41 -31.02
N PHE A 554 -30.60 6.36 -30.99
CA PHE A 554 -30.82 7.72 -31.51
C PHE A 554 -30.95 7.72 -33.05
N HIS A 555 -30.22 6.85 -33.74
CA HIS A 555 -30.37 6.63 -35.18
C HIS A 555 -31.74 6.02 -35.53
N GLU A 556 -32.36 5.21 -34.66
CA GLU A 556 -33.75 4.76 -34.89
C GLU A 556 -34.76 5.91 -34.83
N LEU A 557 -34.54 6.90 -33.97
CA LEU A 557 -35.41 8.08 -33.87
C LEU A 557 -35.28 9.03 -35.05
N PHE A 558 -34.09 9.06 -35.66
CA PHE A 558 -33.76 9.89 -36.82
C PHE A 558 -33.03 9.04 -37.87
N PRO A 559 -33.72 8.15 -38.61
CA PRO A 559 -33.10 7.19 -39.55
C PRO A 559 -32.28 7.85 -40.66
N CYS A 560 -32.59 9.11 -40.95
CA CYS A 560 -31.86 9.95 -41.90
C CYS A 560 -30.43 10.32 -41.46
N LEU A 561 -30.03 10.00 -40.23
CA LEU A 561 -28.69 10.25 -39.68
C LEU A 561 -27.72 9.07 -39.81
N ALA A 562 -28.14 7.95 -40.39
CA ALA A 562 -27.42 6.67 -40.38
C ALA A 562 -25.94 6.68 -40.84
N ASN A 563 -25.49 7.73 -41.53
CA ASN A 563 -24.12 7.87 -42.05
C ASN A 563 -23.26 8.96 -41.39
N ASN A 564 -23.75 9.69 -40.38
CA ASN A 564 -23.01 10.79 -39.74
C ASN A 564 -22.69 10.50 -38.27
N SER A 565 -21.50 9.97 -38.01
CA SER A 565 -20.96 9.73 -36.66
C SER A 565 -20.64 11.01 -35.86
N TYR A 566 -20.65 12.18 -36.50
CA TYR A 566 -20.23 13.45 -35.91
C TYR A 566 -21.29 14.15 -35.02
N LEU A 567 -22.57 13.75 -35.11
CA LEU A 567 -23.64 14.37 -34.33
C LEU A 567 -23.62 13.94 -32.86
N CYS A 568 -23.21 12.71 -32.53
CA CYS A 568 -23.09 12.25 -31.14
C CYS A 568 -22.11 13.10 -30.31
N VAL A 569 -21.12 13.71 -30.96
CA VAL A 569 -20.16 14.63 -30.34
C VAL A 569 -20.84 15.95 -29.91
N ALA A 570 -21.92 16.38 -30.56
CA ALA A 570 -22.64 17.61 -30.20
C ALA A 570 -23.55 17.46 -28.95
N PHE A 571 -23.78 16.22 -28.49
CA PHE A 571 -24.59 15.89 -27.31
C PHE A 571 -23.75 15.44 -26.10
N LEU A 572 -22.41 15.43 -26.23
CA LEU A 572 -21.44 15.13 -25.17
C LEU A 572 -21.65 15.87 -23.83
N PRO A 573 -22.13 17.13 -23.77
CA PRO A 573 -22.34 17.81 -22.48
C PRO A 573 -23.39 17.15 -21.58
N LEU A 574 -24.26 16.32 -22.15
CA LEU A 574 -25.37 15.64 -21.45
C LEU A 574 -25.16 14.13 -21.31
N MET A 575 -24.06 13.56 -21.78
CA MET A 575 -23.80 12.10 -21.74
C MET A 575 -22.62 11.77 -20.81
N PRO A 576 -22.60 10.59 -20.16
CA PRO A 576 -21.37 10.09 -19.57
C PRO A 576 -20.36 9.86 -20.69
N THR A 577 -19.21 10.50 -20.62
CA THR A 577 -18.03 10.07 -21.37
C THR A 577 -17.81 8.60 -21.06
N PRO A 578 -17.72 7.70 -22.06
CA PRO A 578 -17.31 6.33 -21.79
C PRO A 578 -15.99 6.37 -21.02
N LEU A 579 -15.91 5.59 -19.94
CA LEU A 579 -14.64 5.29 -19.29
C LEU A 579 -13.67 4.87 -20.40
N ARG A 580 -12.63 5.66 -20.61
CA ARG A 580 -11.64 5.40 -21.64
C ARG A 580 -10.73 4.21 -21.25
N SER A 581 -10.86 3.68 -20.03
CA SER A 581 -10.17 2.46 -19.57
C SER A 581 -10.77 1.18 -20.16
N CYS A 582 -9.96 0.39 -20.85
CA CYS A 582 -10.19 -1.04 -21.09
C CYS A 582 -10.08 -1.90 -19.79
N SER A 583 -10.40 -1.36 -18.61
CA SER A 583 -10.38 -2.12 -17.36
C SER A 583 -11.75 -2.76 -17.14
N ILE A 584 -11.87 -4.02 -17.58
CA ILE A 584 -13.06 -4.83 -17.32
C ILE A 584 -13.11 -5.21 -15.84
N ASN A 585 -14.28 -5.11 -15.20
CA ASN A 585 -14.45 -5.54 -13.82
C ASN A 585 -14.88 -7.00 -13.79
N ILE A 586 -13.97 -7.88 -13.40
CA ILE A 586 -14.21 -9.31 -13.29
C ILE A 586 -14.47 -9.66 -11.82
N ASN A 587 -15.52 -10.43 -11.56
CA ASN A 587 -15.82 -10.92 -10.22
C ASN A 587 -14.60 -11.73 -9.70
N PRO A 588 -14.06 -11.44 -8.50
CA PRO A 588 -12.92 -12.18 -7.96
C PRO A 588 -13.13 -13.70 -7.87
N ASN A 589 -14.37 -14.14 -7.73
CA ASN A 589 -14.75 -15.55 -7.65
C ASN A 589 -15.13 -16.17 -9.00
N ALA A 590 -15.08 -15.40 -10.10
CA ALA A 590 -15.40 -15.93 -11.42
C ALA A 590 -14.45 -17.08 -11.78
N THR A 591 -14.96 -18.03 -12.55
CA THR A 591 -14.20 -19.14 -13.13
C THR A 591 -14.36 -19.11 -14.64
N TRP A 592 -13.43 -19.74 -15.36
CA TRP A 592 -13.55 -19.92 -16.80
C TRP A 592 -13.87 -21.38 -17.09
N VAL A 593 -14.62 -21.62 -18.16
CA VAL A 593 -14.82 -22.96 -18.71
C VAL A 593 -13.44 -23.54 -19.03
N GLU A 594 -13.12 -24.74 -18.51
CA GLU A 594 -11.79 -25.35 -18.73
C GLU A 594 -11.51 -25.70 -20.21
N HIS A 595 -12.56 -25.92 -21.00
CA HIS A 595 -12.47 -26.23 -22.42
C HIS A 595 -12.54 -24.95 -23.26
N GLY A 596 -11.43 -24.62 -23.91
CA GLY A 596 -11.31 -23.53 -24.86
C GLY A 596 -11.98 -23.84 -26.21
N LEU A 597 -12.50 -22.79 -26.83
CA LEU A 597 -13.04 -22.81 -28.18
C LEU A 597 -12.01 -22.23 -29.14
N THR A 598 -11.59 -22.98 -30.17
CA THR A 598 -10.76 -22.44 -31.25
C THR A 598 -11.56 -21.43 -32.06
N VAL A 599 -11.14 -20.16 -32.03
CA VAL A 599 -11.84 -19.04 -32.70
C VAL A 599 -11.06 -18.47 -33.89
N ALA A 600 -9.77 -18.78 -34.01
CA ALA A 600 -8.96 -18.49 -35.19
C ALA A 600 -7.83 -19.54 -35.32
N GLY A 601 -7.37 -19.81 -36.55
CA GLY A 601 -6.32 -20.79 -36.82
C GLY A 601 -6.74 -22.24 -36.57
N GLY A 602 -5.80 -23.07 -36.09
CA GLY A 602 -6.06 -24.49 -35.76
C GLY A 602 -6.12 -25.45 -36.95
N ASN A 603 -5.79 -24.98 -38.17
CA ASN A 603 -5.82 -25.76 -39.40
C ASN A 603 -4.42 -26.13 -39.91
N GLN A 604 -3.54 -26.57 -39.00
CA GLN A 604 -2.10 -26.81 -39.23
C GLN A 604 -1.29 -25.52 -39.48
N TYR A 605 0.03 -25.61 -39.36
CA TYR A 605 0.94 -24.52 -39.69
C TYR A 605 0.87 -24.22 -41.19
N GLY A 606 0.87 -22.93 -41.54
CA GLY A 606 0.85 -22.50 -42.94
C GLY A 606 0.47 -21.04 -43.12
N ASN A 607 0.29 -20.63 -44.37
CA ASN A 607 0.05 -19.24 -44.76
C ASN A 607 -1.32 -19.00 -45.41
N ARG A 608 -2.21 -20.00 -45.43
CA ARG A 608 -3.59 -19.83 -45.93
C ARG A 608 -4.38 -18.89 -45.02
N MET A 609 -5.53 -18.42 -45.50
CA MET A 609 -6.39 -17.46 -44.76
C MET A 609 -7.02 -18.06 -43.49
N ASN A 610 -7.04 -19.39 -43.35
CA ASN A 610 -7.52 -20.08 -42.16
C ASN A 610 -6.38 -20.68 -41.31
N GLN A 611 -5.12 -20.33 -41.60
CA GLN A 611 -3.91 -20.84 -40.94
C GLN A 611 -3.10 -19.69 -40.32
N LEU A 612 -2.36 -20.03 -39.27
CA LEU A 612 -1.41 -19.16 -38.57
C LEU A 612 -0.03 -19.83 -38.54
N HIS A 613 1.03 -19.05 -38.35
CA HIS A 613 2.37 -19.57 -38.08
C HIS A 613 3.18 -18.62 -37.17
N ASP A 614 3.53 -19.11 -35.98
CA ASP A 614 4.15 -18.34 -34.88
C ASP A 614 3.22 -17.17 -34.48
N SER A 615 1.97 -17.50 -34.13
CA SER A 615 1.01 -16.52 -33.62
C SER A 615 1.43 -16.00 -32.25
N ARG A 616 1.55 -14.67 -32.10
CA ARG A 616 2.09 -14.01 -30.90
C ARG A 616 1.11 -13.05 -30.24
N GLY A 617 1.22 -11.75 -30.49
CA GLY A 617 0.33 -10.77 -29.90
C GLY A 617 -1.07 -10.85 -30.47
N ILE A 618 -2.04 -10.50 -29.62
CA ILE A 618 -3.46 -10.53 -29.92
C ILE A 618 -4.15 -9.32 -29.32
N PHE A 619 -5.10 -8.78 -30.08
CA PHE A 619 -6.01 -7.75 -29.60
C PHE A 619 -7.43 -8.08 -30.00
N VAL A 620 -8.36 -8.04 -29.05
CA VAL A 620 -9.78 -8.28 -29.28
C VAL A 620 -10.54 -6.98 -29.04
N THR A 621 -11.34 -6.58 -30.02
CA THR A 621 -12.19 -5.39 -29.93
C THR A 621 -13.53 -5.68 -29.25
N ASP A 622 -14.25 -4.62 -28.86
CA ASP A 622 -15.55 -4.74 -28.18
C ASP A 622 -16.62 -5.46 -29.03
N ASP A 623 -16.46 -5.48 -30.36
CA ASP A 623 -17.31 -6.24 -31.30
C ASP A 623 -16.79 -7.68 -31.56
N GLN A 624 -15.84 -8.15 -30.76
CA GLN A 624 -15.20 -9.47 -30.85
C GLN A 624 -14.46 -9.72 -32.17
N THR A 625 -13.96 -8.67 -32.84
CA THR A 625 -12.99 -8.82 -33.91
C THR A 625 -11.61 -9.09 -33.32
N ILE A 626 -10.93 -10.09 -33.85
CA ILE A 626 -9.65 -10.59 -33.36
C ILE A 626 -8.55 -10.14 -34.32
N TYR A 627 -7.54 -9.45 -33.80
CA TYR A 627 -6.31 -9.12 -34.53
C TYR A 627 -5.18 -9.97 -33.97
N VAL A 628 -4.44 -10.67 -34.85
CA VAL A 628 -3.33 -11.55 -34.46
C VAL A 628 -2.09 -11.20 -35.26
N ALA A 629 -0.96 -11.08 -34.55
CA ALA A 629 0.36 -11.04 -35.15
C ALA A 629 0.80 -12.45 -35.59
N ASP A 630 0.84 -12.67 -36.89
CA ASP A 630 1.23 -13.94 -37.53
C ASP A 630 2.70 -13.84 -37.96
N GLY A 631 3.58 -14.13 -37.00
CA GLY A 631 4.99 -13.72 -37.01
C GLY A 631 5.78 -14.28 -38.18
N LYS A 632 5.71 -15.60 -38.43
CA LYS A 632 6.49 -16.23 -39.52
C LYS A 632 5.94 -15.94 -40.90
N ASN A 633 4.64 -15.62 -40.98
CA ASN A 633 4.01 -15.20 -42.22
C ASN A 633 4.12 -13.69 -42.48
N ASN A 634 4.76 -12.93 -41.58
CA ASN A 634 5.03 -11.50 -41.73
C ASN A 634 3.76 -10.67 -41.99
N ARG A 635 2.68 -10.95 -41.26
CA ARG A 635 1.38 -10.30 -41.47
C ARG A 635 0.59 -10.12 -40.17
N ILE A 636 -0.35 -9.17 -40.20
CA ILE A 636 -1.43 -9.09 -39.20
C ILE A 636 -2.71 -9.63 -39.83
N MET A 637 -3.35 -10.56 -39.13
CA MET A 637 -4.62 -11.16 -39.54
C MET A 637 -5.78 -10.59 -38.73
N GLU A 638 -6.87 -10.26 -39.41
CA GLU A 638 -8.16 -9.91 -38.83
C GLU A 638 -9.11 -11.11 -38.95
N TRP A 639 -9.71 -11.53 -37.84
CA TRP A 639 -10.76 -12.54 -37.78
C TRP A 639 -12.02 -11.94 -37.19
N LYS A 640 -13.12 -11.94 -37.96
CA LYS A 640 -14.43 -11.59 -37.42
C LYS A 640 -15.01 -12.76 -36.63
N CYS A 641 -15.76 -12.46 -35.58
CA CYS A 641 -16.42 -13.48 -34.76
C CYS A 641 -17.21 -14.47 -35.61
N GLY A 642 -16.90 -15.77 -35.48
CA GLY A 642 -17.55 -16.86 -36.21
C GLY A 642 -17.10 -17.06 -37.67
N ALA A 643 -16.16 -16.27 -38.19
CA ALA A 643 -15.66 -16.43 -39.55
C ALA A 643 -14.74 -17.67 -39.68
N PRO A 644 -14.89 -18.49 -40.75
CA PRO A 644 -14.07 -19.69 -40.95
C PRO A 644 -12.62 -19.39 -41.39
N SER A 645 -12.36 -18.15 -41.83
CA SER A 645 -11.05 -17.68 -42.25
C SER A 645 -10.90 -16.18 -41.96
N GLY A 646 -9.66 -15.75 -41.80
CA GLY A 646 -9.29 -14.37 -41.56
C GLY A 646 -8.99 -13.61 -42.83
N LYS A 647 -8.69 -12.33 -42.67
CA LYS A 647 -8.30 -11.39 -43.72
C LYS A 647 -6.96 -10.76 -43.34
N VAL A 648 -6.03 -10.71 -44.28
CA VAL A 648 -4.78 -9.95 -44.09
C VAL A 648 -5.11 -8.46 -44.06
N ILE A 649 -4.80 -7.79 -42.95
CA ILE A 649 -5.03 -6.34 -42.79
C ILE A 649 -3.74 -5.53 -42.92
N ALA A 650 -2.59 -6.13 -42.61
CA ALA A 650 -1.27 -5.53 -42.77
C ALA A 650 -0.23 -6.57 -43.21
N ASN A 651 0.56 -6.26 -44.24
CA ASN A 651 1.66 -7.10 -44.74
C ASN A 651 2.74 -6.32 -45.54
N GLU A 652 2.34 -5.36 -46.37
CA GLU A 652 3.24 -4.57 -47.23
C GLU A 652 2.90 -3.07 -47.24
N ILE A 653 3.90 -2.22 -47.00
CA ILE A 653 3.83 -0.77 -47.13
C ILE A 653 4.27 -0.35 -48.54
N LYS A 654 3.36 0.27 -49.30
CA LYS A 654 3.64 0.77 -50.66
C LYS A 654 4.09 2.23 -50.62
N LYS A 655 5.39 2.48 -50.42
CA LYS A 655 6.02 3.81 -50.58
C LYS A 655 7.01 3.81 -51.75
N SER A 656 6.60 4.36 -52.90
CA SER A 656 7.44 4.51 -54.11
C SER A 656 8.07 3.18 -54.60
N LYS A 657 9.13 3.20 -55.43
CA LYS A 657 9.74 1.99 -56.06
C LYS A 657 10.36 0.96 -55.07
N LYS A 658 10.19 1.11 -53.76
CA LYS A 658 10.74 0.22 -52.72
C LYS A 658 9.58 -0.39 -51.91
N VAL A 659 9.51 -1.72 -51.86
CA VAL A 659 8.50 -2.45 -51.08
C VAL A 659 9.01 -2.60 -49.65
N ASP A 660 8.30 -2.02 -48.68
CA ASP A 660 8.67 -2.07 -47.26
C ASP A 660 7.71 -3.03 -46.54
N ARG A 661 8.18 -4.22 -46.19
CA ARG A 661 7.33 -5.31 -45.66
C ARG A 661 7.50 -5.45 -44.16
N LEU A 662 6.44 -5.89 -43.48
CA LEU A 662 6.56 -6.38 -42.10
C LEU A 662 7.54 -7.58 -42.07
N ASN A 663 8.21 -7.76 -40.94
CA ASN A 663 9.16 -8.83 -40.68
C ASN A 663 9.04 -9.26 -39.21
N LYS A 664 8.48 -10.45 -38.97
CA LYS A 664 8.21 -10.99 -37.63
C LYS A 664 7.45 -10.00 -36.75
N PRO A 665 6.22 -9.60 -37.12
CA PRO A 665 5.38 -8.83 -36.22
C PRO A 665 5.19 -9.61 -34.91
N PHE A 666 5.44 -8.96 -33.78
CA PHE A 666 5.40 -9.62 -32.47
C PHE A 666 4.11 -9.32 -31.73
N ASP A 667 3.67 -8.06 -31.75
CA ASP A 667 2.51 -7.59 -31.01
C ASP A 667 1.69 -6.59 -31.82
N VAL A 668 0.41 -6.47 -31.48
CA VAL A 668 -0.54 -5.57 -32.15
C VAL A 668 -1.56 -5.04 -31.15
N ILE A 669 -1.79 -3.73 -31.17
CA ILE A 669 -2.86 -3.06 -30.42
C ILE A 669 -3.63 -2.11 -31.32
N ILE A 670 -4.78 -1.61 -30.85
CA ILE A 670 -5.56 -0.59 -31.55
C ILE A 670 -5.45 0.74 -30.84
N ASP A 671 -5.04 1.75 -31.60
CA ASP A 671 -5.23 3.14 -31.25
C ASP A 671 -6.65 3.56 -31.63
N ARG A 672 -7.51 3.70 -30.60
CA ARG A 672 -8.93 4.04 -30.78
C ARG A 672 -9.13 5.49 -31.24
N GLU A 673 -8.21 6.40 -30.93
CA GLU A 673 -8.33 7.82 -31.31
C GLU A 673 -8.07 8.00 -32.81
N THR A 674 -7.02 7.36 -33.32
CA THR A 674 -6.66 7.45 -34.74
C THR A 674 -7.32 6.37 -35.61
N ASP A 675 -8.02 5.41 -35.00
CA ASP A 675 -8.56 4.21 -35.65
C ASP A 675 -7.49 3.48 -36.49
N SER A 676 -6.37 3.20 -35.84
CA SER A 676 -5.19 2.60 -36.46
C SER A 676 -4.69 1.41 -35.65
N LEU A 677 -4.11 0.42 -36.34
CA LEU A 677 -3.31 -0.62 -35.70
C LEU A 677 -1.94 -0.04 -35.35
N VAL A 678 -1.45 -0.32 -34.17
CA VAL A 678 -0.05 -0.11 -33.79
C VAL A 678 0.59 -1.48 -33.72
N ILE A 679 1.62 -1.70 -34.53
CA ILE A 679 2.22 -3.00 -34.79
C ILE A 679 3.69 -2.96 -34.39
N SER A 680 4.08 -3.94 -33.57
CA SER A 680 5.47 -4.20 -33.25
C SER A 680 6.09 -5.00 -34.40
N ASP A 681 6.92 -4.36 -35.22
CA ASP A 681 7.60 -4.98 -36.35
C ASP A 681 9.02 -5.39 -35.94
N SER A 682 9.09 -6.36 -35.02
CA SER A 682 10.29 -6.69 -34.26
C SER A 682 11.50 -7.08 -35.13
N GLY A 683 11.27 -7.79 -36.25
CA GLY A 683 12.34 -8.19 -37.16
C GLY A 683 12.96 -7.02 -37.93
N ASN A 684 12.22 -5.92 -38.08
CA ASN A 684 12.71 -4.66 -38.65
C ASN A 684 13.10 -3.63 -37.59
N GLN A 685 13.02 -3.97 -36.29
CA GLN A 685 13.37 -3.09 -35.16
C GLN A 685 12.64 -1.74 -35.18
N ARG A 686 11.31 -1.78 -35.36
CA ARG A 686 10.47 -0.58 -35.42
C ARG A 686 9.05 -0.82 -34.92
N VAL A 687 8.33 0.26 -34.67
CA VAL A 687 6.89 0.26 -34.45
C VAL A 687 6.20 0.99 -35.62
N VAL A 688 5.15 0.38 -36.17
CA VAL A 688 4.43 0.87 -37.34
C VAL A 688 3.00 1.19 -36.96
N ARG A 689 2.50 2.35 -37.41
CA ARG A 689 1.08 2.68 -37.38
C ARG A 689 0.44 2.40 -38.72
N TRP A 690 -0.70 1.74 -38.69
CA TRP A 690 -1.43 1.31 -39.87
C TRP A 690 -2.91 1.70 -39.78
N SER A 691 -3.32 2.71 -40.52
CA SER A 691 -4.70 3.17 -40.50
C SER A 691 -5.66 2.11 -41.05
N ARG A 692 -6.78 1.89 -40.35
CA ARG A 692 -7.83 0.95 -40.75
C ARG A 692 -8.82 1.56 -41.75
N ARG A 693 -8.75 2.89 -41.97
CA ARG A 693 -9.58 3.61 -42.94
C ARG A 693 -9.14 3.30 -44.37
N SER A 694 -10.08 3.29 -45.31
CA SER A 694 -9.79 2.99 -46.72
C SER A 694 -8.84 4.03 -47.32
N GLY A 695 -7.70 3.59 -47.87
CA GLY A 695 -6.64 4.48 -48.37
C GLY A 695 -5.78 5.11 -47.27
N GLY A 696 -5.89 4.62 -46.02
CA GLY A 696 -5.21 5.15 -44.86
C GLY A 696 -3.67 5.09 -44.95
N GLN A 697 -3.03 6.05 -44.29
CA GLN A 697 -1.56 6.16 -44.26
C GLN A 697 -0.93 5.07 -43.41
N GLN A 698 0.29 4.69 -43.81
CA GLN A 698 1.13 3.72 -43.14
C GLN A 698 2.48 4.39 -42.88
N GLU A 699 2.91 4.36 -41.63
CA GLU A 699 4.10 5.07 -41.20
C GLU A 699 4.83 4.32 -40.10
N THR A 700 6.16 4.40 -40.15
CA THR A 700 7.00 4.05 -39.01
C THR A 700 6.86 5.19 -38.02
N ILE A 701 6.41 4.89 -36.80
CA ILE A 701 6.27 5.88 -35.73
C ILE A 701 7.43 5.83 -34.74
N ILE A 702 8.14 4.70 -34.64
CA ILE A 702 9.34 4.56 -33.81
C ILE A 702 10.33 3.67 -34.55
N SER A 703 11.62 4.04 -34.60
CA SER A 703 12.71 3.27 -35.21
C SER A 703 13.80 2.90 -34.21
N ASP A 704 14.64 1.91 -34.54
CA ASP A 704 15.75 1.43 -33.70
C ASP A 704 15.29 0.92 -32.32
N ILE A 705 14.20 0.16 -32.33
CA ILE A 705 13.59 -0.41 -31.12
C ILE A 705 13.30 -1.90 -31.32
N SER A 706 13.80 -2.75 -30.41
CA SER A 706 13.50 -4.18 -30.41
C SER A 706 12.18 -4.43 -29.67
N CYS A 707 11.10 -3.87 -30.23
CA CYS A 707 9.77 -3.92 -29.64
C CYS A 707 9.26 -5.37 -29.54
N THR A 708 8.90 -5.77 -28.33
CA THR A 708 8.28 -7.07 -28.04
C THR A 708 6.88 -6.92 -27.47
N GLY A 709 6.60 -5.81 -26.78
CA GLY A 709 5.29 -5.56 -26.18
C GLY A 709 4.82 -4.13 -26.42
N LEU A 710 3.53 -3.99 -26.69
CA LEU A 710 2.87 -2.69 -26.89
C LEU A 710 1.77 -2.49 -25.84
N GLY A 711 1.64 -1.25 -25.36
CA GLY A 711 0.56 -0.82 -24.48
C GLY A 711 0.19 0.62 -24.80
N MET A 712 -1.06 1.01 -24.57
CA MET A 712 -1.49 2.39 -24.77
C MET A 712 -2.43 2.79 -23.64
N ASP A 713 -2.23 4.00 -23.10
CA ASP A 713 -3.11 4.54 -22.06
C ASP A 713 -4.30 5.31 -22.66
N GLU A 714 -5.20 5.76 -21.79
CA GLU A 714 -6.42 6.50 -22.16
C GLU A 714 -6.18 7.88 -22.78
N ASN A 715 -4.96 8.41 -22.58
CA ASN A 715 -4.54 9.71 -23.08
C ASN A 715 -3.75 9.56 -24.40
N GLY A 716 -3.65 8.35 -24.94
CA GLY A 716 -2.98 8.07 -26.21
C GLY A 716 -1.45 7.98 -26.11
N PHE A 717 -0.87 7.87 -24.91
CA PHE A 717 0.56 7.59 -24.78
C PHE A 717 0.85 6.15 -25.15
N LEU A 718 1.82 5.95 -26.03
CA LEU A 718 2.26 4.64 -26.48
C LEU A 718 3.40 4.16 -25.59
N TYR A 719 3.27 2.97 -25.03
CA TYR A 719 4.28 2.31 -24.23
C TYR A 719 4.87 1.15 -25.04
N VAL A 720 6.18 1.01 -25.01
CA VAL A 720 6.92 0.03 -25.81
C VAL A 720 7.95 -0.68 -24.95
N ALA A 721 7.86 -2.00 -24.86
CA ALA A 721 8.90 -2.82 -24.26
C ALA A 721 10.01 -3.13 -25.27
N ASP A 722 11.23 -2.70 -24.96
CA ASP A 722 12.43 -3.02 -25.73
C ASP A 722 13.18 -4.18 -25.06
N CYS A 723 13.06 -5.38 -25.64
CA CYS A 723 13.76 -6.56 -25.10
C CYS A 723 15.29 -6.41 -25.13
N ARG A 724 15.85 -5.68 -26.11
CA ARG A 724 17.30 -5.55 -26.30
C ARG A 724 17.91 -4.54 -25.32
N LYS A 725 17.19 -3.45 -25.03
CA LYS A 725 17.60 -2.43 -24.06
C LYS A 725 17.16 -2.74 -22.63
N HIS A 726 16.31 -3.75 -22.45
CA HIS A 726 15.79 -4.18 -21.15
C HIS A 726 15.06 -3.05 -20.42
N GLU A 727 14.18 -2.37 -21.15
CA GLU A 727 13.44 -1.21 -20.66
C GLU A 727 12.05 -1.13 -21.30
N VAL A 728 11.18 -0.33 -20.69
CA VAL A 728 9.92 0.10 -21.28
C VAL A 728 9.96 1.61 -21.42
N LYS A 729 9.69 2.10 -22.63
CA LYS A 729 9.61 3.52 -22.94
C LYS A 729 8.18 3.96 -23.19
N GLN A 730 7.86 5.16 -22.74
CA GLN A 730 6.62 5.87 -23.03
C GLN A 730 6.90 6.93 -24.10
N TYR A 731 6.02 7.01 -25.09
CA TYR A 731 6.07 7.94 -26.22
C TYR A 731 4.80 8.77 -26.25
N LYS A 732 4.94 10.08 -26.47
CA LYS A 732 3.84 10.98 -26.78
C LYS A 732 3.69 11.07 -28.31
N SER A 733 2.50 11.43 -28.80
CA SER A 733 2.35 11.86 -30.19
C SER A 733 3.39 12.95 -30.50
N ASP A 734 4.25 12.71 -31.49
CA ASP A 734 5.36 13.57 -31.95
C ASP A 734 6.71 13.46 -31.21
N ASP A 735 6.87 12.52 -30.27
CA ASP A 735 8.16 12.24 -29.61
C ASP A 735 8.84 11.00 -30.20
N ASP A 736 10.06 11.16 -30.73
CA ASP A 736 10.84 10.08 -31.35
C ASP A 736 11.76 9.35 -30.35
N GLU A 737 12.12 9.97 -29.21
CA GLU A 737 13.09 9.40 -28.26
C GLU A 737 12.43 8.58 -27.17
N GLY A 738 11.28 9.03 -26.67
CA GLY A 738 10.52 8.39 -25.60
C GLY A 738 11.22 8.42 -24.23
N THR A 739 10.42 8.40 -23.17
CA THR A 739 10.89 8.42 -21.78
C THR A 739 10.89 7.02 -21.18
N VAL A 740 11.99 6.61 -20.53
CA VAL A 740 12.04 5.32 -19.82
C VAL A 740 11.13 5.38 -18.59
N VAL A 741 10.19 4.43 -18.50
CA VAL A 741 9.19 4.32 -17.42
C VAL A 741 9.29 3.02 -16.62
N ALA A 742 10.00 2.01 -17.12
CA ALA A 742 10.37 0.81 -16.37
C ALA A 742 11.71 0.26 -16.88
N GLY A 743 12.53 -0.29 -15.97
CA GLY A 743 13.87 -0.78 -16.30
C GLY A 743 14.85 0.35 -16.64
N GLY A 744 15.68 0.16 -17.68
CA GLY A 744 16.66 1.16 -18.15
C GLY A 744 17.98 1.21 -17.36
N ASN A 745 18.11 0.43 -16.29
CA ASN A 745 19.34 0.33 -15.49
C ASN A 745 20.21 -0.90 -15.86
N GLY A 746 20.15 -1.31 -17.13
CA GLY A 746 20.83 -2.49 -17.65
C GLY A 746 20.12 -3.81 -17.37
N GLN A 747 20.63 -4.89 -17.96
CA GLN A 747 20.13 -6.24 -17.79
C GLN A 747 20.33 -6.73 -16.35
N GLY A 748 19.28 -7.23 -15.71
CA GLY A 748 19.41 -7.86 -14.39
C GLY A 748 18.08 -8.11 -13.71
N SER A 749 18.15 -8.57 -12.46
CA SER A 749 16.98 -8.99 -11.66
C SER A 749 16.69 -8.08 -10.46
N ARG A 750 17.41 -6.96 -10.32
CA ARG A 750 17.05 -5.94 -9.32
C ARG A 750 15.66 -5.36 -9.61
N LEU A 751 15.08 -4.67 -8.63
CA LEU A 751 13.75 -4.07 -8.76
C LEU A 751 13.70 -2.89 -9.74
N ASP A 752 14.84 -2.30 -10.09
CA ASP A 752 14.99 -1.24 -11.08
C ASP A 752 15.56 -1.73 -12.43
N GLN A 753 15.68 -3.06 -12.60
CA GLN A 753 16.20 -3.70 -13.80
C GLN A 753 15.15 -4.66 -14.40
N LEU A 754 15.28 -4.88 -15.70
CA LEU A 754 14.52 -5.89 -16.44
C LEU A 754 15.49 -6.80 -17.18
N ASN A 755 15.00 -7.95 -17.65
CA ASN A 755 15.74 -8.89 -18.47
C ASN A 755 14.83 -9.42 -19.59
N CYS A 756 15.02 -8.84 -20.77
CA CYS A 756 14.19 -9.03 -21.98
C CYS A 756 12.67 -8.96 -21.68
N PRO A 757 12.14 -7.77 -21.34
CA PRO A 757 10.70 -7.61 -21.16
C PRO A 757 9.95 -7.99 -22.44
N SER A 758 8.86 -8.76 -22.33
CA SER A 758 8.17 -9.32 -23.50
C SER A 758 6.81 -8.68 -23.79
N TYR A 759 5.92 -8.57 -22.81
CA TYR A 759 4.60 -7.93 -22.95
C TYR A 759 4.40 -6.92 -21.84
N ILE A 760 3.51 -5.96 -22.10
CA ILE A 760 3.15 -4.94 -21.13
C ILE A 760 1.63 -4.72 -21.07
N PHE A 761 1.16 -4.25 -19.93
CA PHE A 761 -0.17 -3.71 -19.76
C PHE A 761 -0.07 -2.38 -19.01
N VAL A 762 -0.89 -1.40 -19.38
CA VAL A 762 -0.93 -0.09 -18.73
C VAL A 762 -2.33 0.11 -18.17
N ASP A 763 -2.43 0.38 -16.87
CA ASP A 763 -3.73 0.62 -16.23
C ASP A 763 -4.16 2.10 -16.30
N GLN A 764 -5.38 2.37 -15.81
CA GLN A 764 -5.98 3.71 -15.79
C GLN A 764 -5.22 4.74 -14.92
N TYR A 765 -4.35 4.26 -14.02
CA TYR A 765 -3.47 5.09 -13.19
C TYR A 765 -2.07 5.23 -13.80
N ARG A 766 -1.91 4.82 -15.07
CA ARG A 766 -0.65 4.82 -15.83
C ARG A 766 0.44 3.98 -15.19
N ALA A 767 0.06 3.00 -14.38
CA ALA A 767 0.98 2.00 -13.88
C ALA A 767 1.28 0.98 -14.98
N VAL A 768 2.56 0.64 -15.14
CA VAL A 768 3.06 -0.25 -16.18
C VAL A 768 3.36 -1.62 -15.59
N TYR A 769 2.64 -2.62 -16.05
CA TYR A 769 2.85 -4.01 -15.72
C TYR A 769 3.69 -4.64 -16.83
N VAL A 770 4.78 -5.30 -16.46
CA VAL A 770 5.78 -5.80 -17.40
C VAL A 770 6.03 -7.27 -17.14
N SER A 771 5.91 -8.07 -18.19
CA SER A 771 6.38 -9.44 -18.19
C SER A 771 7.89 -9.46 -18.35
N ASP A 772 8.59 -9.57 -17.22
CA ASP A 772 10.04 -9.62 -17.12
C ASP A 772 10.52 -11.05 -17.44
N ASN A 773 10.41 -11.38 -18.73
CA ASN A 773 10.36 -12.75 -19.25
C ASN A 773 11.54 -13.61 -18.79
N SER A 774 12.77 -13.12 -18.94
CA SER A 774 13.97 -13.88 -18.60
C SER A 774 14.29 -13.89 -17.10
N ASN A 775 13.58 -13.09 -16.30
CA ASN A 775 13.62 -13.15 -14.84
C ASN A 775 12.44 -13.95 -14.24
N HIS A 776 11.56 -14.52 -15.07
CA HIS A 776 10.47 -15.40 -14.64
C HIS A 776 9.51 -14.73 -13.63
N ARG A 777 9.19 -13.45 -13.85
CA ARG A 777 8.34 -12.66 -12.96
C ARG A 777 7.51 -11.64 -13.72
N ILE A 778 6.45 -11.17 -13.09
CA ILE A 778 5.72 -9.98 -13.50
C ILE A 778 6.05 -8.86 -12.52
N MET A 779 6.39 -7.71 -13.07
CA MET A 779 6.73 -6.52 -12.33
C MET A 779 5.72 -5.41 -12.60
N LYS A 780 5.45 -4.56 -11.61
CA LYS A 780 4.60 -3.37 -11.75
C LYS A 780 5.40 -2.12 -11.38
N TRP A 781 5.38 -1.10 -12.23
CA TRP A 781 5.87 0.25 -11.92
C TRP A 781 4.68 1.21 -11.83
N GLU A 782 4.55 1.93 -10.72
CA GLU A 782 3.64 3.08 -10.65
C GLU A 782 4.22 4.26 -11.47
N GLU A 783 3.37 5.21 -11.87
CA GLU A 783 3.84 6.37 -12.63
C GLU A 783 4.94 7.14 -11.87
N GLY A 784 6.09 7.33 -12.51
CA GLY A 784 7.24 8.05 -11.94
C GLY A 784 8.11 7.23 -10.97
N ALA A 785 7.75 5.97 -10.68
CA ALA A 785 8.52 5.11 -9.80
C ALA A 785 9.93 4.82 -10.34
N LYS A 786 10.93 4.76 -9.46
CA LYS A 786 12.31 4.42 -9.83
C LYS A 786 12.58 2.92 -9.82
N GLN A 787 11.79 2.16 -9.07
CA GLN A 787 11.86 0.71 -8.99
C GLN A 787 10.44 0.14 -9.11
N GLY A 788 10.33 -1.09 -9.59
CA GLY A 788 9.07 -1.83 -9.68
C GLY A 788 8.90 -2.77 -8.51
N ILE A 789 7.70 -3.29 -8.36
CA ILE A 789 7.36 -4.33 -7.39
C ILE A 789 7.06 -5.65 -8.11
N VAL A 790 7.49 -6.77 -7.54
CA VAL A 790 7.10 -8.09 -8.04
C VAL A 790 5.65 -8.36 -7.64
N ILE A 791 4.78 -8.60 -8.61
CA ILE A 791 3.35 -8.83 -8.37
C ILE A 791 2.90 -10.26 -8.70
N ALA A 792 3.69 -11.00 -9.47
CA ALA A 792 3.49 -12.43 -9.72
C ALA A 792 4.84 -13.10 -10.02
N GLY A 793 5.01 -14.34 -9.56
CA GLY A 793 6.29 -15.04 -9.65
C GLY A 793 7.37 -14.47 -8.73
N GLY A 794 8.63 -14.52 -9.17
CA GLY A 794 9.78 -13.99 -8.42
C GLY A 794 10.41 -14.93 -7.40
N GLN A 795 9.89 -16.16 -7.25
CA GLN A 795 10.48 -17.24 -6.44
C GLN A 795 11.36 -18.19 -7.28
N GLY A 796 12.04 -17.63 -8.29
CA GLY A 796 12.78 -18.39 -9.31
C GLY A 796 11.89 -19.02 -10.38
N THR A 797 12.52 -19.69 -11.35
CA THR A 797 11.83 -20.43 -12.42
C THR A 797 11.29 -21.75 -11.90
N GLY A 798 10.06 -22.11 -12.28
CA GLY A 798 9.42 -23.37 -11.89
C GLY A 798 7.94 -23.41 -12.23
N ASN A 799 7.28 -24.51 -11.87
CA ASN A 799 5.86 -24.78 -12.18
C ASN A 799 4.93 -24.73 -10.96
N SER A 800 5.43 -24.41 -9.76
CA SER A 800 4.57 -24.20 -8.58
C SER A 800 3.65 -22.99 -8.75
N LEU A 801 2.64 -22.85 -7.90
CA LEU A 801 1.71 -21.70 -7.95
C LEU A 801 2.33 -20.39 -7.45
N THR A 802 3.55 -20.41 -6.90
CA THR A 802 4.33 -19.21 -6.55
C THR A 802 5.35 -18.84 -7.63
N GLN A 803 5.51 -19.66 -8.66
CA GLN A 803 6.55 -19.53 -9.69
C GLN A 803 5.94 -19.37 -11.08
N LEU A 804 6.74 -18.79 -11.97
CA LEU A 804 6.45 -18.64 -13.39
C LEU A 804 7.64 -19.18 -14.19
N SER A 805 7.44 -19.46 -15.46
CA SER A 805 8.48 -19.85 -16.41
C SER A 805 8.26 -19.11 -17.74
N TRP A 806 9.14 -18.16 -18.05
CA TRP A 806 9.07 -17.32 -19.25
C TRP A 806 7.70 -16.67 -19.48
N PRO A 807 7.18 -15.89 -18.52
CA PRO A 807 5.87 -15.27 -18.67
C PRO A 807 5.82 -14.34 -19.90
N ASN A 808 4.72 -14.39 -20.63
CA ASN A 808 4.46 -13.59 -21.83
C ASN A 808 3.24 -12.69 -21.63
N GLY A 809 2.15 -12.91 -22.35
CA GLY A 809 0.97 -12.05 -22.36
C GLY A 809 0.46 -11.75 -20.95
N ILE A 810 0.08 -10.50 -20.77
CA ILE A 810 -0.42 -9.97 -19.51
C ILE A 810 -1.65 -9.11 -19.76
N VAL A 811 -2.70 -9.34 -18.98
CA VAL A 811 -3.88 -8.47 -18.90
C VAL A 811 -4.28 -8.29 -17.45
N VAL A 812 -4.80 -7.12 -17.10
CA VAL A 812 -5.19 -6.77 -15.73
C VAL A 812 -6.63 -6.27 -15.72
N ASP A 813 -7.42 -6.75 -14.77
CA ASP A 813 -8.80 -6.30 -14.59
C ASP A 813 -8.90 -5.02 -13.72
N SER A 814 -10.08 -4.41 -13.62
CA SER A 814 -10.27 -3.18 -12.84
C SER A 814 -10.08 -3.36 -11.33
N SER A 815 -10.02 -4.60 -10.83
CA SER A 815 -9.72 -4.90 -9.42
C SER A 815 -8.21 -4.98 -9.13
N GLY A 816 -7.39 -4.97 -10.19
CA GLY A 816 -5.94 -5.18 -10.12
C GLY A 816 -5.55 -6.66 -10.07
N THR A 817 -6.43 -7.57 -10.48
CA THR A 817 -6.08 -8.99 -10.66
C THR A 817 -5.36 -9.15 -11.98
N VAL A 818 -4.21 -9.82 -11.94
CA VAL A 818 -3.31 -9.98 -13.09
C VAL A 818 -3.42 -11.38 -13.66
N TYR A 819 -3.58 -11.48 -14.97
CA TYR A 819 -3.67 -12.73 -15.71
C TYR A 819 -2.44 -12.86 -16.60
N VAL A 820 -1.76 -14.00 -16.49
CA VAL A 820 -0.44 -14.19 -17.09
C VAL A 820 -0.45 -15.45 -17.94
N ALA A 821 0.04 -15.34 -19.17
CA ALA A 821 0.44 -16.48 -19.98
C ALA A 821 1.79 -16.97 -19.49
N ASP A 822 1.76 -18.02 -18.67
CA ASP A 822 2.94 -18.68 -18.13
C ASP A 822 3.48 -19.66 -19.18
N CYS A 823 4.13 -19.10 -20.20
CA CYS A 823 4.44 -19.76 -21.47
C CYS A 823 5.18 -21.09 -21.27
N GLY A 824 6.24 -21.09 -20.46
CA GLY A 824 7.07 -22.27 -20.20
C GLY A 824 6.38 -23.36 -19.38
N ASN A 825 5.23 -23.05 -18.77
CA ASN A 825 4.41 -24.00 -18.02
C ASN A 825 3.07 -24.30 -18.73
N HIS A 826 2.87 -23.79 -19.96
CA HIS A 826 1.71 -24.08 -20.80
C HIS A 826 0.35 -23.83 -20.12
N ARG A 827 0.25 -22.73 -19.39
CA ARG A 827 -0.94 -22.40 -18.58
C ARG A 827 -1.21 -20.90 -18.54
N ILE A 828 -2.45 -20.55 -18.24
CA ILE A 828 -2.86 -19.20 -17.88
C ILE A 828 -3.16 -19.18 -16.39
N VAL A 829 -2.53 -18.25 -15.67
CA VAL A 829 -2.63 -18.16 -14.22
C VAL A 829 -3.04 -16.75 -13.83
N ARG A 830 -3.97 -16.64 -12.87
CA ARG A 830 -4.40 -15.36 -12.30
C ARG A 830 -3.83 -15.15 -10.90
N TRP A 831 -3.44 -13.92 -10.59
CA TRP A 831 -3.03 -13.45 -9.27
C TRP A 831 -3.91 -12.27 -8.85
N SER A 832 -4.71 -12.45 -7.80
CA SER A 832 -5.45 -11.35 -7.19
C SER A 832 -4.51 -10.42 -6.42
N LYS A 833 -4.90 -9.16 -6.24
CA LYS A 833 -4.08 -8.19 -5.52
C LYS A 833 -3.73 -8.68 -4.11
N GLY A 834 -2.42 -8.73 -3.80
CA GLY A 834 -1.91 -9.07 -2.46
C GLY A 834 -1.81 -10.57 -2.14
N VAL A 835 -2.11 -11.47 -3.09
CA VAL A 835 -1.91 -12.92 -2.89
C VAL A 835 -0.53 -13.35 -3.37
N THR A 836 0.05 -14.35 -2.71
CA THR A 836 1.41 -14.87 -3.04
C THR A 836 1.38 -16.09 -3.96
N GLN A 837 0.21 -16.68 -4.21
CA GLN A 837 0.00 -17.85 -5.06
C GLN A 837 -1.04 -17.58 -6.13
N GLY A 838 -0.76 -18.02 -7.35
CA GLY A 838 -1.66 -17.90 -8.49
C GLY A 838 -2.66 -19.05 -8.55
N ASN A 839 -3.73 -18.84 -9.31
CA ASN A 839 -4.72 -19.86 -9.61
C ASN A 839 -4.74 -20.11 -11.12
N ILE A 840 -4.61 -21.37 -11.53
CA ILE A 840 -4.70 -21.75 -12.94
C ILE A 840 -6.15 -21.55 -13.40
N ILE A 841 -6.35 -20.86 -14.51
CA ILE A 841 -7.69 -20.65 -15.11
C ILE A 841 -7.87 -21.36 -16.46
N ALA A 842 -6.77 -21.71 -17.13
CA ALA A 842 -6.76 -22.48 -18.36
C ALA A 842 -5.40 -23.17 -18.55
N GLY A 843 -5.39 -24.34 -19.20
CA GLY A 843 -4.17 -25.14 -19.38
C GLY A 843 -3.67 -25.79 -18.09
N GLY A 844 -2.35 -26.03 -17.99
CA GLY A 844 -1.72 -26.62 -16.80
C GLY A 844 -1.81 -28.16 -16.71
N ASN A 845 -2.30 -28.82 -17.77
CA ASN A 845 -2.40 -30.28 -17.90
C ASN A 845 -1.43 -30.81 -18.97
N ASP A 846 -0.16 -30.42 -18.85
CA ASP A 846 0.91 -30.62 -19.83
C ASP A 846 0.69 -29.92 -21.19
N ALA A 847 1.77 -29.81 -21.97
CA ALA A 847 1.70 -29.30 -23.34
C ALA A 847 0.81 -30.20 -24.21
N GLY A 848 -0.08 -29.61 -25.00
CA GLY A 848 -0.90 -30.38 -25.93
C GLY A 848 -1.93 -29.56 -26.70
N SER A 849 -2.65 -30.23 -27.60
CA SER A 849 -3.59 -29.62 -28.55
C SER A 849 -5.07 -29.87 -28.22
N ARG A 850 -5.37 -30.53 -27.09
CA ARG A 850 -6.76 -30.70 -26.61
C ARG A 850 -7.37 -29.35 -26.23
N SER A 851 -8.68 -29.29 -26.07
CA SER A 851 -9.40 -28.04 -25.74
C SER A 851 -9.07 -27.49 -24.35
N ASN A 852 -8.61 -28.33 -23.42
CA ASN A 852 -8.16 -27.92 -22.08
C ASN A 852 -6.63 -27.89 -21.94
N GLN A 853 -5.90 -28.01 -23.06
CA GLN A 853 -4.44 -27.95 -23.11
C GLN A 853 -4.00 -26.75 -23.95
N LEU A 854 -2.84 -26.21 -23.60
CA LEU A 854 -2.16 -25.15 -24.32
C LEU A 854 -0.74 -25.63 -24.63
N ASP A 855 -0.08 -25.02 -25.60
CA ASP A 855 1.32 -25.23 -25.92
C ASP A 855 1.96 -23.87 -26.25
N ASN A 856 2.85 -23.44 -25.35
CA ASN A 856 3.50 -22.13 -25.33
C ASN A 856 2.54 -20.94 -25.59
N PRO A 857 1.64 -20.62 -24.64
CA PRO A 857 0.75 -19.48 -24.78
C PRO A 857 1.54 -18.16 -24.80
N TYR A 858 1.18 -17.26 -25.74
CA TYR A 858 1.82 -15.94 -25.92
C TYR A 858 0.92 -14.79 -25.44
N GLY A 859 0.21 -14.12 -26.35
CA GLY A 859 -0.63 -12.96 -26.04
C GLY A 859 -1.96 -13.34 -25.38
N LEU A 860 -2.47 -12.39 -24.60
CA LEU A 860 -3.76 -12.45 -23.91
C LEU A 860 -4.60 -11.22 -24.25
N SER A 861 -5.91 -11.40 -24.37
CA SER A 861 -6.85 -10.27 -24.51
C SER A 861 -8.21 -10.63 -23.92
N PHE A 862 -8.90 -9.64 -23.34
CA PHE A 862 -10.28 -9.80 -22.87
C PHE A 862 -11.26 -9.26 -23.91
N ASP A 863 -12.43 -9.88 -24.01
CA ASP A 863 -13.61 -9.20 -24.55
C ASP A 863 -14.37 -8.45 -23.45
N ARG A 864 -15.33 -7.61 -23.86
CA ARG A 864 -16.17 -6.82 -22.93
C ARG A 864 -17.02 -7.64 -21.95
N HIS A 865 -17.13 -8.95 -22.15
CA HIS A 865 -17.89 -9.85 -21.27
C HIS A 865 -17.00 -10.58 -20.26
N GLY A 866 -15.67 -10.41 -20.34
CA GLY A 866 -14.71 -11.07 -19.44
C GLY A 866 -14.20 -12.41 -19.95
N ASN A 867 -14.51 -12.78 -21.19
CA ASN A 867 -13.94 -13.98 -21.81
C ASN A 867 -12.48 -13.71 -22.16
N ILE A 868 -11.61 -14.69 -21.91
CA ILE A 868 -10.18 -14.56 -22.20
C ILE A 868 -9.82 -15.26 -23.50
N TYR A 869 -9.09 -14.54 -24.35
CA TYR A 869 -8.56 -15.03 -25.63
C TYR A 869 -7.06 -15.21 -25.48
N VAL A 870 -6.57 -16.36 -25.94
CA VAL A 870 -5.19 -16.81 -25.79
C VAL A 870 -4.65 -17.22 -27.15
N THR A 871 -3.49 -16.67 -27.55
CA THR A 871 -2.73 -17.25 -28.66
C THR A 871 -1.96 -18.46 -28.16
N ASP A 872 -2.40 -19.63 -28.59
CA ASP A 872 -1.82 -20.93 -28.28
C ASP A 872 -0.74 -21.23 -29.33
N GLY A 873 0.43 -20.62 -29.13
CA GLY A 873 1.39 -20.31 -30.19
C GLY A 873 1.94 -21.53 -30.92
N CYS A 874 2.29 -22.60 -30.19
CA CYS A 874 2.80 -23.82 -30.81
C CYS A 874 1.70 -24.68 -31.45
N ASN A 875 0.43 -24.47 -31.05
CA ASN A 875 -0.73 -25.08 -31.70
C ASN A 875 -1.29 -24.23 -32.86
N GLU A 876 -0.72 -23.05 -33.13
CA GLU A 876 -1.07 -22.17 -34.25
C GLU A 876 -2.57 -21.80 -34.29
N ARG A 877 -3.12 -21.50 -33.11
CA ARG A 877 -4.54 -21.18 -32.92
C ARG A 877 -4.76 -20.10 -31.87
N VAL A 878 -5.93 -19.48 -31.91
CA VAL A 878 -6.47 -18.66 -30.82
C VAL A 878 -7.57 -19.43 -30.12
N GLN A 879 -7.44 -19.61 -28.81
CA GLN A 879 -8.47 -20.19 -27.97
C GLN A 879 -9.22 -19.12 -27.16
N LYS A 880 -10.54 -19.22 -27.13
CA LYS A 880 -11.44 -18.44 -26.27
C LYS A 880 -11.90 -19.30 -25.11
N PHE A 881 -11.71 -18.83 -23.88
CA PHE A 881 -12.27 -19.43 -22.68
C PHE A 881 -13.39 -18.52 -22.16
N ASN A 882 -14.59 -19.08 -22.02
CA ASN A 882 -15.75 -18.32 -21.57
C ASN A 882 -15.77 -18.20 -20.05
N ILE A 883 -16.21 -17.06 -19.52
CA ILE A 883 -16.38 -16.84 -18.09
C ILE A 883 -17.73 -17.40 -17.61
N HIS A 884 -17.77 -17.94 -16.39
CA HIS A 884 -18.95 -18.49 -15.72
C HIS A 884 -19.58 -17.52 -14.72
#